data_AF-A0AAD7U589-F1
#
_entry.id   AF-A0AAD7U589-F1
#
_cell.length_a   1.000
_cell.length_b   1.000
_cell.length_c   1.000
_cell.angle_alpha   90.00
_cell.angle_beta   90.00
_cell.angle_gamma   90.00
#
_symmetry.space_group_name_H-M   'P 1'
#
loop_
_entity.id
_entity.type
_entity.pdbx_description
1 polymer ?
#
loop_
_entity_poly.entity_id
_entity_poly.type
_entity_poly.pdbx_seq_one_letter_code
_entity_poly.pdbx_strand_id
1 'polypeptide(L)'
;MAKVFVASDGTEFRDRKSWKKYEFETNYTFKNQKESKLEKTSIGGQPFDLADLQACEVVLADHTDQIQIDNLTKCRVFIGACAESVFVRNCDDCIFYVACKQLRTRDSKRCAFSLYSQTEPIIETSTEMVFAPFNGGYPDQADHMKKANLDPATNFWWGVYDFNDPDKTKGNWRYDHLDPWFPRGDCAQVPAKTTPGSVPLPSQNNTTPAAANVAGPAAAAAAGMLSFDLRTTQEQAEELAQQQQQQQQQTTPPPLPPNTCPAPPQAEEDQAPRIPKFRLQWELLEETARVPPEGWVEWADKKVPVEEAAASPGGAPYVFRRGACDVEGLCAAIATPEDDVWSEDFARRRNVLIERPSHDAWGIRKLCFAFCDDFLERAYRFPLWFAWHDLLEPCFACCGVAPESVVRCLLASMPPRTVIPPHHDSGYWVSRTKRVHLAIHTNDKVVFRVGATAAAMTRFSFPKGVAIELNNQAKHYVANLHGDEYRTHLIFDYVEEDTEPPPILEVAAGEKLAQTRRTIALTSERGSGPLAPHWLIIGAQKAGTTSMYEYLHKHPLVIRGKRRESHFLDWRWPSSEPTATRWHETYFDVERHANHPSLRAGDSTPSYLLASHLAIPRLKALGLNVPMIVMLRDPVERAASHFAMVVDPEATPAQRRARGDAWLGKTIRDVALAELGDLVTAGLLVPRGNSRNLDDPYDLDASKLPDVLATLPNTHGAHSLLLRGLYALQLGPWLRAFPRKLFFFARCEDLADPSTACDVVLRAQAHVGLREFPIHPRDAIPYNARPRDPLDPTIQAHLRAFYAPFNADLYALLDWHQRDLHWP
;
A
#
# COMPACT_ATOMS: atom_id res chain seq x y z
N MET A 1 -22.74 39.16 -32.36
CA MET A 1 -22.32 38.05 -33.25
C MET A 1 -21.74 36.96 -32.37
N ALA A 2 -22.24 35.72 -32.45
CA ALA A 2 -21.67 34.61 -31.69
C ALA A 2 -20.24 34.35 -32.18
N LYS A 3 -19.28 34.22 -31.26
CA LYS A 3 -17.86 34.00 -31.59
C LYS A 3 -17.73 32.58 -32.15
N VAL A 4 -17.40 32.46 -33.43
CA VAL A 4 -17.13 31.18 -34.09
C VAL A 4 -15.68 30.80 -33.81
N PHE A 5 -15.45 29.56 -33.38
CA PHE A 5 -14.13 28.97 -33.17
C PHE A 5 -13.88 27.98 -34.31
N VAL A 6 -12.72 28.07 -34.96
CA VAL A 6 -12.39 27.22 -36.12
C VAL A 6 -11.23 26.31 -35.71
N ALA A 7 -11.40 25.00 -35.85
CA ALA A 7 -10.37 23.99 -35.63
C ALA A 7 -9.31 24.03 -36.75
N SER A 8 -8.16 23.42 -36.53
CA SER A 8 -7.05 23.44 -37.49
C SER A 8 -7.36 22.76 -38.83
N ASP A 9 -8.39 21.90 -38.87
CA ASP A 9 -8.91 21.28 -40.10
C ASP A 9 -10.00 22.10 -40.81
N GLY A 10 -10.33 23.28 -40.28
CA GLY A 10 -11.36 24.17 -40.80
C GLY A 10 -12.76 23.96 -40.23
N THR A 11 -12.96 22.99 -39.31
CA THR A 11 -14.27 22.71 -38.71
C THR A 11 -14.69 23.85 -37.78
N GLU A 12 -15.90 24.39 -37.99
CA GLU A 12 -16.43 25.50 -37.20
C GLU A 12 -17.27 25.03 -36.01
N PHE A 13 -17.01 25.63 -34.85
CA PHE A 13 -17.69 25.38 -33.59
C PHE A 13 -18.27 26.68 -33.04
N ARG A 14 -19.45 26.59 -32.42
CA ARG A 14 -20.10 27.73 -31.76
C ARG A 14 -19.81 27.80 -30.27
N ASP A 15 -19.24 26.74 -29.71
CA ASP A 15 -18.85 26.65 -28.31
C ASP A 15 -17.35 26.33 -28.18
N ARG A 16 -16.70 27.02 -27.25
CA ARG A 16 -15.24 26.94 -27.07
C ARG A 16 -14.78 25.56 -26.58
N LYS A 17 -15.65 24.85 -25.85
CA LYS A 17 -15.31 23.59 -25.18
C LYS A 17 -15.27 22.43 -26.17
N SER A 18 -16.28 22.31 -27.02
CA SER A 18 -16.30 21.30 -28.09
C SER A 18 -15.20 21.58 -29.11
N TRP A 19 -14.92 22.85 -29.42
CA TRP A 19 -13.74 23.21 -30.22
C TRP A 19 -12.45 22.71 -29.59
N LYS A 20 -12.18 23.03 -28.32
CA LYS A 20 -10.96 22.59 -27.63
C LYS A 20 -10.83 21.07 -27.56
N LYS A 21 -11.93 20.38 -27.26
CA LYS A 21 -11.96 18.92 -27.22
C LYS A 21 -11.64 18.32 -28.59
N TYR A 22 -12.33 18.79 -29.63
CA TYR A 22 -12.12 18.31 -31.00
C TYR A 22 -10.71 18.60 -31.49
N GLU A 23 -10.20 19.80 -31.22
CA GLU A 23 -8.83 20.20 -31.56
C GLU A 23 -7.80 19.31 -30.85
N PHE A 24 -8.02 18.98 -29.57
CA PHE A 24 -7.17 18.08 -28.80
C PHE A 24 -7.19 16.64 -29.34
N GLU A 25 -8.38 16.08 -29.54
CA GLU A 25 -8.57 14.71 -30.05
C GLU A 25 -8.02 14.55 -31.47
N THR A 26 -8.06 15.61 -32.28
CA THR A 26 -7.63 15.57 -33.69
C THR A 26 -6.13 15.81 -33.84
N ASN A 27 -5.56 16.78 -33.09
CA ASN A 27 -4.18 17.21 -33.31
C ASN A 27 -3.18 16.72 -32.28
N TYR A 28 -3.64 16.35 -31.08
CA TYR A 28 -2.81 16.06 -29.91
C TYR A 28 -3.09 14.68 -29.32
N THR A 29 -3.74 13.80 -30.08
CA THR A 29 -4.02 12.43 -29.68
C THR A 29 -3.68 11.46 -30.80
N PHE A 30 -3.03 10.35 -30.48
CA PHE A 30 -3.04 9.16 -31.34
C PHE A 30 -3.84 8.06 -30.64
N LYS A 31 -4.92 7.61 -31.27
CA LYS A 31 -5.81 6.61 -30.69
C LYS A 31 -6.28 5.54 -31.68
N ASN A 32 -6.48 4.31 -31.20
CA ASN A 32 -7.10 3.21 -31.94
C ASN A 32 -6.38 2.83 -33.26
N GLN A 33 -5.05 2.86 -33.26
CA GLN A 33 -4.25 2.53 -34.45
C GLN A 33 -3.60 1.15 -34.32
N LYS A 34 -3.41 0.48 -35.45
CA LYS A 34 -2.70 -0.80 -35.54
C LYS A 34 -1.67 -0.77 -36.66
N GLU A 35 -0.51 -1.37 -36.43
CA GLU A 35 0.53 -1.60 -37.46
C GLU A 35 0.90 -0.33 -38.26
N SER A 36 0.89 0.82 -37.59
CA SER A 36 1.01 2.13 -38.22
C SER A 36 2.22 2.89 -37.69
N LYS A 37 2.85 3.70 -38.56
CA LYS A 37 3.86 4.68 -38.19
C LYS A 37 3.22 6.05 -38.04
N LEU A 38 3.27 6.61 -36.83
CA LEU A 38 2.62 7.84 -36.43
C LEU A 38 3.69 8.86 -36.04
N GLU A 39 3.66 10.06 -36.61
CA GLU A 39 4.66 11.09 -36.33
C GLU A 39 3.99 12.45 -36.13
N LYS A 40 4.46 13.21 -35.12
CA LYS A 40 4.10 14.61 -34.91
C LYS A 40 5.36 15.42 -34.63
N THR A 41 5.54 16.51 -35.37
CA THR A 41 6.72 17.40 -35.31
C THR A 41 6.40 18.84 -34.89
N SER A 42 5.12 19.16 -34.71
CA SER A 42 4.64 20.48 -34.28
C SER A 42 3.55 20.28 -33.23
N ILE A 43 3.97 20.29 -31.96
CA ILE A 43 3.14 20.14 -30.76
C ILE A 43 3.14 21.45 -29.97
N GLY A 44 4.26 22.17 -29.92
CA GLY A 44 4.34 23.51 -29.34
C GLY A 44 4.11 23.54 -27.83
N GLY A 45 4.57 22.52 -27.10
CA GLY A 45 4.40 22.45 -25.65
C GLY A 45 2.96 22.21 -25.21
N GLN A 46 2.10 21.65 -26.06
CA GLN A 46 0.78 21.15 -25.65
C GLN A 46 0.91 19.75 -25.03
N PRO A 47 -0.06 19.32 -24.19
CA PRO A 47 -0.16 17.94 -23.77
C PRO A 47 -0.47 17.02 -24.97
N PHE A 48 -0.14 15.73 -24.85
CA PHE A 48 -0.36 14.76 -25.92
C PHE A 48 -0.75 13.38 -25.38
N ASP A 49 -1.76 12.75 -25.98
CA ASP A 49 -2.27 11.45 -25.52
C ASP A 49 -2.02 10.33 -26.54
N LEU A 50 -1.61 9.17 -26.07
CA LEU A 50 -1.45 7.94 -26.84
C LEU A 50 -2.33 6.86 -26.21
N ALA A 51 -3.32 6.35 -26.94
CA ALA A 51 -4.25 5.37 -26.39
C ALA A 51 -4.58 4.23 -27.36
N ASP A 52 -4.69 3.00 -26.86
CA ASP A 52 -5.22 1.86 -27.61
C ASP A 52 -4.45 1.60 -28.94
N LEU A 53 -3.11 1.58 -28.90
CA LEU A 53 -2.27 1.35 -30.08
C LEU A 53 -1.65 -0.05 -30.04
N GLN A 54 -1.61 -0.72 -31.19
CA GLN A 54 -1.07 -2.08 -31.32
C GLN A 54 -0.04 -2.17 -32.45
N ALA A 55 1.19 -2.64 -32.15
CA ALA A 55 2.25 -2.80 -33.15
C ALA A 55 2.59 -1.50 -33.92
N CYS A 56 2.50 -0.34 -33.26
CA CYS A 56 2.76 0.97 -33.86
C CYS A 56 4.17 1.50 -33.56
N GLU A 57 4.72 2.28 -34.48
CA GLU A 57 5.89 3.13 -34.25
C GLU A 57 5.43 4.58 -34.12
N VAL A 58 5.67 5.22 -32.98
CA VAL A 58 5.21 6.58 -32.67
C VAL A 58 6.40 7.49 -32.47
N VAL A 59 6.40 8.67 -33.10
CA VAL A 59 7.48 9.67 -32.97
C VAL A 59 6.88 11.04 -32.67
N LEU A 60 7.11 11.55 -31.46
CA LEU A 60 6.78 12.92 -31.06
C LEU A 60 8.08 13.74 -31.03
N ALA A 61 8.39 14.41 -32.13
CA ALA A 61 9.64 15.15 -32.34
C ALA A 61 9.44 16.66 -32.11
N ASP A 62 8.94 17.03 -30.92
CA ASP A 62 8.83 18.41 -30.45
C ASP A 62 8.93 18.44 -28.89
N HIS A 63 8.93 19.63 -28.30
CA HIS A 63 8.63 19.82 -26.89
C HIS A 63 7.13 19.70 -26.63
N THR A 64 6.79 19.04 -25.52
CA THR A 64 5.45 18.69 -25.07
C THR A 64 5.29 19.05 -23.60
N ASP A 65 4.05 19.23 -23.13
CA ASP A 65 3.78 19.50 -21.71
C ASP A 65 3.73 18.17 -20.91
N GLN A 66 2.53 17.62 -20.71
CA GLN A 66 2.29 16.31 -20.10
C GLN A 66 1.88 15.30 -21.17
N ILE A 67 2.32 14.04 -21.02
CA ILE A 67 1.92 12.95 -21.92
C ILE A 67 1.24 11.83 -21.15
N GLN A 68 0.08 11.37 -21.65
CA GLN A 68 -0.59 10.17 -21.16
C GLN A 68 -0.52 9.05 -22.19
N ILE A 69 -0.15 7.86 -21.74
CA ILE A 69 0.01 6.66 -22.56
C ILE A 69 -0.78 5.54 -21.91
N ASP A 70 -1.78 5.03 -22.63
CA ASP A 70 -2.74 4.03 -22.13
C ASP A 70 -2.93 2.89 -23.12
N ASN A 71 -2.87 1.65 -22.64
CA ASN A 71 -3.24 0.46 -23.42
C ASN A 71 -2.44 0.29 -24.73
N LEU A 72 -1.12 0.45 -24.70
CA LEU A 72 -0.26 0.15 -25.84
C LEU A 72 0.22 -1.30 -25.80
N THR A 73 0.32 -1.97 -26.96
CA THR A 73 0.87 -3.33 -27.05
C THR A 73 1.80 -3.49 -28.25
N LYS A 74 3.01 -4.01 -28.05
CA LYS A 74 4.01 -4.21 -29.14
C LYS A 74 4.43 -2.93 -29.87
N CYS A 75 4.31 -1.78 -29.22
CA CYS A 75 4.61 -0.47 -29.79
C CYS A 75 6.03 0.01 -29.48
N ARG A 76 6.60 0.83 -30.37
CA ARG A 76 7.85 1.56 -30.16
C ARG A 76 7.56 3.07 -30.20
N VAL A 77 7.91 3.81 -29.14
CA VAL A 77 7.50 5.22 -28.96
C VAL A 77 8.71 6.10 -28.68
N PHE A 78 8.86 7.18 -29.44
CA PHE A 78 9.86 8.23 -29.23
C PHE A 78 9.18 9.51 -28.74
N ILE A 79 9.63 10.04 -27.62
CA ILE A 79 9.16 11.29 -27.02
C ILE A 79 10.36 12.22 -26.89
N GLY A 80 10.32 13.32 -27.64
CA GLY A 80 11.42 14.25 -27.74
C GLY A 80 11.74 14.96 -26.44
N ALA A 81 10.95 15.96 -26.03
CA ALA A 81 11.14 16.61 -24.74
C ALA A 81 9.78 16.84 -24.07
N CYS A 82 9.60 16.36 -22.85
CA CYS A 82 8.38 16.52 -22.06
C CYS A 82 8.68 17.36 -20.82
N ALA A 83 8.08 18.56 -20.75
CA ALA A 83 8.33 19.53 -19.69
C ALA A 83 7.83 19.04 -18.32
N GLU A 84 6.84 18.15 -18.30
CA GLU A 84 6.25 17.61 -17.09
C GLU A 84 6.35 16.07 -17.04
N SER A 85 5.27 15.41 -16.62
CA SER A 85 5.25 13.97 -16.38
C SER A 85 4.83 13.19 -17.63
N VAL A 86 5.48 12.05 -17.85
CA VAL A 86 5.01 11.02 -18.78
C VAL A 86 4.39 9.88 -17.97
N PHE A 87 3.10 9.64 -18.20
CA PHE A 87 2.34 8.58 -17.56
C PHE A 87 2.16 7.39 -18.50
N VAL A 88 2.63 6.21 -18.09
CA VAL A 88 2.48 4.98 -18.88
C VAL A 88 1.65 3.97 -18.10
N ARG A 89 0.51 3.56 -18.66
CA ARG A 89 -0.48 2.71 -17.99
C ARG A 89 -0.92 1.56 -18.89
N ASN A 90 -1.10 0.37 -18.31
CA ASN A 90 -1.65 -0.80 -19.00
C ASN A 90 -0.92 -1.16 -20.31
N CYS A 91 0.39 -0.94 -20.39
CA CYS A 91 1.17 -1.20 -21.60
C CYS A 91 1.88 -2.56 -21.54
N ASP A 92 1.99 -3.25 -22.67
CA ASP A 92 2.60 -4.59 -22.76
C ASP A 92 3.57 -4.70 -23.94
N ASP A 93 4.80 -5.16 -23.69
CA ASP A 93 5.79 -5.47 -24.74
C ASP A 93 6.14 -4.23 -25.59
N CYS A 94 6.42 -3.10 -24.94
CA CYS A 94 6.65 -1.80 -25.58
C CYS A 94 8.05 -1.25 -25.33
N ILE A 95 8.59 -0.48 -26.28
CA ILE A 95 9.89 0.19 -26.15
C ILE A 95 9.69 1.70 -26.23
N PHE A 96 10.18 2.44 -25.24
CA PHE A 96 10.02 3.88 -25.10
C PHE A 96 11.38 4.59 -25.10
N TYR A 97 11.52 5.68 -25.83
CA TYR A 97 12.64 6.60 -25.78
C TYR A 97 12.10 7.94 -25.30
N VAL A 98 12.44 8.34 -24.08
CA VAL A 98 11.76 9.44 -23.39
C VAL A 98 12.75 10.37 -22.72
N ALA A 99 12.68 11.67 -23.03
CA ALA A 99 13.27 12.70 -22.19
C ALA A 99 12.16 13.52 -21.52
N CYS A 100 12.06 13.43 -20.20
CA CYS A 100 10.98 14.05 -19.43
C CYS A 100 11.48 14.61 -18.09
N LYS A 101 10.62 15.35 -17.38
CA LYS A 101 10.90 15.75 -15.99
C LYS A 101 10.63 14.62 -15.00
N GLN A 102 9.54 13.89 -15.20
CA GLN A 102 9.20 12.72 -14.39
C GLN A 102 8.58 11.60 -15.23
N LEU A 103 9.01 10.36 -14.99
CA LEU A 103 8.37 9.16 -15.54
C LEU A 103 7.60 8.45 -14.45
N ARG A 104 6.35 8.07 -14.72
CA ARG A 104 5.53 7.24 -13.85
C ARG A 104 4.89 6.11 -14.66
N THR A 105 5.07 4.88 -14.20
CA THR A 105 4.50 3.69 -14.85
C THR A 105 3.55 2.97 -13.89
N ARG A 106 2.41 2.50 -14.43
CA ARG A 106 1.40 1.74 -13.69
C ARG A 106 0.90 0.54 -14.50
N ASP A 107 0.63 -0.59 -13.85
CA ASP A 107 -0.03 -1.75 -14.46
C ASP A 107 0.57 -2.20 -15.83
N SER A 108 1.87 -1.96 -16.06
CA SER A 108 2.53 -2.23 -17.35
C SER A 108 3.53 -3.38 -17.24
N LYS A 109 3.75 -4.13 -18.32
CA LYS A 109 4.68 -5.27 -18.30
C LYS A 109 5.56 -5.36 -19.55
N ARG A 110 6.77 -5.89 -19.38
CA ARG A 110 7.75 -6.09 -20.48
C ARG A 110 8.01 -4.81 -21.27
N CYS A 111 8.08 -3.68 -20.58
CA CYS A 111 8.35 -2.39 -21.21
C CYS A 111 9.81 -1.98 -21.00
N ALA A 112 10.46 -1.50 -22.05
CA ALA A 112 11.82 -1.00 -22.00
C ALA A 112 11.87 0.52 -22.22
N PHE A 113 12.69 1.23 -21.44
CA PHE A 113 12.80 2.68 -21.43
C PHE A 113 14.26 3.09 -21.65
N SER A 114 14.51 3.76 -22.76
CA SER A 114 15.70 4.61 -22.96
C SER A 114 15.35 5.99 -22.42
N LEU A 115 15.87 6.33 -21.24
CA LEU A 115 15.29 7.37 -20.40
C LEU A 115 16.28 8.48 -20.05
N TYR A 116 15.79 9.72 -20.13
CA TYR A 116 16.29 10.86 -19.38
C TYR A 116 15.15 11.36 -18.46
N SER A 117 15.47 11.56 -17.18
CA SER A 117 14.51 12.09 -16.21
C SER A 117 15.18 13.03 -15.19
N GLN A 118 14.55 14.18 -14.90
CA GLN A 118 15.00 15.10 -13.85
C GLN A 118 14.59 14.67 -12.43
N THR A 119 13.82 13.59 -12.32
CA THR A 119 13.44 12.95 -11.07
C THR A 119 13.62 11.44 -11.20
N GLU A 120 13.61 10.76 -10.06
CA GLU A 120 13.62 9.30 -9.97
C GLU A 120 12.41 8.72 -10.72
N PRO A 121 12.59 7.84 -11.73
CA PRO A 121 11.47 7.20 -12.40
C PRO A 121 10.71 6.29 -11.44
N ILE A 122 9.39 6.37 -11.48
CA ILE A 122 8.51 5.66 -10.57
C ILE A 122 7.88 4.47 -11.29
N ILE A 123 7.95 3.30 -10.67
CA ILE A 123 7.21 2.12 -11.10
C ILE A 123 6.21 1.70 -10.03
N GLU A 124 4.97 1.45 -10.43
CA GLU A 124 3.89 0.97 -9.57
C GLU A 124 3.16 -0.16 -10.31
N THR A 125 2.81 -1.24 -9.62
CA THR A 125 2.11 -2.42 -10.19
C THR A 125 2.64 -2.96 -11.54
N SER A 126 3.88 -2.61 -11.93
CA SER A 126 4.48 -2.87 -13.23
C SER A 126 5.65 -3.86 -13.11
N THR A 127 5.84 -4.72 -14.12
CA THR A 127 6.74 -5.89 -14.04
C THR A 127 7.59 -6.08 -15.31
N GLU A 128 8.75 -6.73 -15.18
CA GLU A 128 9.66 -6.98 -16.31
C GLU A 128 10.12 -5.69 -17.04
N MET A 129 10.32 -4.61 -16.29
CA MET A 129 10.72 -3.31 -16.83
C MET A 129 12.21 -3.27 -17.14
N VAL A 130 12.61 -2.56 -18.18
CA VAL A 130 14.02 -2.37 -18.53
C VAL A 130 14.31 -0.88 -18.59
N PHE A 131 15.38 -0.43 -17.93
CA PHE A 131 15.83 0.96 -17.99
C PHE A 131 17.22 1.04 -18.60
N ALA A 132 17.41 1.96 -19.53
CA ALA A 132 18.68 2.26 -20.19
C ALA A 132 18.86 3.79 -20.22
N PRO A 133 20.10 4.30 -20.26
CA PRO A 133 20.31 5.72 -20.43
C PRO A 133 19.76 6.16 -21.78
N PHE A 134 19.18 7.37 -21.82
CA PHE A 134 18.72 7.97 -23.07
C PHE A 134 19.81 7.92 -24.13
N ASN A 135 19.50 7.28 -25.24
CA ASN A 135 20.42 7.08 -26.36
C ASN A 135 19.72 7.24 -27.72
N GLY A 136 18.62 7.99 -27.72
CA GLY A 136 17.95 8.43 -28.94
C GLY A 136 18.25 9.89 -29.25
N GLY A 137 17.73 10.37 -30.38
CA GLY A 137 17.79 11.78 -30.72
C GLY A 137 17.13 12.12 -32.05
N TYR A 138 16.91 13.42 -32.26
CA TYR A 138 16.57 14.01 -33.56
C TYR A 138 17.20 15.42 -33.62
N PRO A 139 17.32 16.04 -34.82
CA PRO A 139 18.08 17.29 -34.98
C PRO A 139 17.75 18.42 -34.00
N ASP A 140 16.48 18.61 -33.64
CA ASP A 140 16.04 19.72 -32.77
C ASP A 140 15.96 19.36 -31.27
N GLN A 141 16.40 18.15 -30.88
CA GLN A 141 16.28 17.61 -29.52
C GLN A 141 16.84 18.56 -28.45
N ALA A 142 18.02 19.15 -28.69
CA ALA A 142 18.68 20.04 -27.74
C ALA A 142 17.88 21.31 -27.47
N ASP A 143 17.29 21.90 -28.52
CA ASP A 143 16.50 23.11 -28.39
C ASP A 143 15.13 22.81 -27.78
N HIS A 144 14.56 21.64 -28.05
CA HIS A 144 13.31 21.21 -27.41
C HIS A 144 13.48 20.87 -25.92
N MET A 145 14.63 20.32 -25.50
CA MET A 145 14.95 20.19 -24.08
C MET A 145 15.08 21.55 -23.38
N LYS A 146 15.71 22.54 -24.02
CA LYS A 146 15.77 23.91 -23.48
C LYS A 146 14.37 24.51 -23.34
N LYS A 147 13.52 24.38 -24.37
CA LYS A 147 12.12 24.87 -24.33
C LYS A 147 11.30 24.17 -23.23
N ALA A 148 11.56 22.89 -22.98
CA ALA A 148 10.92 22.10 -21.93
C ALA A 148 11.55 22.29 -20.54
N ASN A 149 12.56 23.17 -20.40
CA ASN A 149 13.31 23.40 -19.15
C ASN A 149 13.96 22.14 -18.56
N LEU A 150 14.39 21.22 -19.43
CA LEU A 150 15.08 19.98 -19.08
C LEU A 150 16.60 20.22 -19.09
N ASP A 151 17.19 20.34 -17.90
CA ASP A 151 18.63 20.50 -17.70
C ASP A 151 19.39 19.17 -17.96
N PRO A 152 20.23 19.09 -19.00
CA PRO A 152 20.98 17.87 -19.33
C PRO A 152 21.88 17.34 -18.21
N ALA A 153 22.29 18.20 -17.26
CA ALA A 153 23.13 17.80 -16.12
C ALA A 153 22.34 17.07 -15.01
N THR A 154 21.02 17.26 -14.95
CA THR A 154 20.13 16.70 -13.95
C THR A 154 19.43 15.45 -14.52
N ASN A 155 20.11 14.30 -14.47
CA ASN A 155 19.62 13.04 -15.06
C ASN A 155 19.65 11.87 -14.06
N PHE A 156 18.47 11.47 -13.59
CA PHE A 156 18.24 10.41 -12.60
C PHE A 156 17.51 9.19 -13.19
N TRP A 157 17.62 8.94 -14.50
CA TRP A 157 17.00 7.78 -15.15
C TRP A 157 17.31 6.44 -14.46
N TRP A 158 18.43 6.38 -13.77
CA TRP A 158 18.90 5.20 -13.05
C TRP A 158 18.26 5.06 -11.67
N GLY A 159 17.81 6.13 -11.00
CA GLY A 159 17.23 6.07 -9.65
C GLY A 159 15.81 5.54 -9.62
N VAL A 160 15.57 4.30 -10.04
CA VAL A 160 14.22 3.74 -10.14
C VAL A 160 13.62 3.58 -8.74
N TYR A 161 12.55 4.31 -8.49
CA TYR A 161 11.76 4.20 -7.26
C TYR A 161 10.62 3.21 -7.48
N ASP A 162 10.72 2.08 -6.80
CA ASP A 162 9.81 0.96 -6.95
C ASP A 162 8.73 0.94 -5.86
N PHE A 163 7.51 1.33 -6.21
CA PHE A 163 6.32 1.19 -5.36
C PHE A 163 5.68 -0.20 -5.46
N ASN A 164 6.23 -1.10 -6.27
CA ASN A 164 5.74 -2.47 -6.27
C ASN A 164 6.02 -3.15 -4.94
N ASP A 165 5.14 -4.09 -4.64
CA ASP A 165 5.34 -5.04 -3.57
C ASP A 165 6.51 -5.97 -3.93
N PRO A 166 7.66 -5.90 -3.22
CA PRO A 166 8.88 -6.62 -3.61
C PRO A 166 8.68 -8.14 -3.68
N ASP A 167 7.73 -8.66 -2.90
CA ASP A 167 7.39 -10.08 -2.83
C ASP A 167 6.60 -10.56 -4.05
N LYS A 168 5.92 -9.64 -4.76
CA LYS A 168 5.10 -9.97 -5.94
C LYS A 168 5.87 -9.87 -7.25
N THR A 169 6.83 -8.96 -7.33
CA THR A 169 7.38 -8.55 -8.62
C THR A 169 8.81 -9.05 -8.87
N LYS A 170 9.52 -9.59 -7.85
CA LYS A 170 10.85 -10.25 -7.90
C LYS A 170 11.76 -9.78 -9.04
N GLY A 171 12.62 -8.78 -8.79
CA GLY A 171 13.52 -8.27 -9.84
C GLY A 171 12.74 -7.75 -11.05
N ASN A 172 11.74 -6.95 -10.75
CA ASN A 172 10.70 -6.41 -11.62
C ASN A 172 11.18 -5.34 -12.58
N TRP A 173 12.40 -4.86 -12.37
CA TRP A 173 13.08 -4.03 -13.31
C TRP A 173 14.57 -4.35 -13.29
N ARG A 174 15.26 -4.00 -14.38
CA ARG A 174 16.71 -4.12 -14.49
C ARG A 174 17.25 -3.04 -15.40
N TYR A 175 18.55 -2.74 -15.27
CA TYR A 175 19.24 -2.02 -16.32
C TYR A 175 19.62 -2.97 -17.45
N ASP A 176 19.49 -2.49 -18.68
CA ASP A 176 20.01 -3.18 -19.87
C ASP A 176 20.44 -2.18 -20.94
N HIS A 177 20.96 -2.70 -22.04
CA HIS A 177 21.20 -1.94 -23.25
C HIS A 177 19.94 -1.89 -24.13
N LEU A 178 19.67 -0.71 -24.69
CA LEU A 178 18.74 -0.54 -25.80
C LEU A 178 19.54 -0.03 -27.00
N ASP A 179 19.20 -0.47 -28.20
CA ASP A 179 19.85 0.05 -29.41
C ASP A 179 19.55 1.54 -29.57
N PRO A 180 20.48 2.35 -30.09
CA PRO A 180 20.19 3.76 -30.33
C PRO A 180 19.07 3.91 -31.36
N TRP A 181 18.27 4.99 -31.23
CA TRP A 181 17.21 5.28 -32.17
C TRP A 181 17.16 6.76 -32.55
N PHE A 182 17.37 7.02 -33.83
CA PHE A 182 17.33 8.34 -34.42
C PHE A 182 16.20 8.41 -35.46
N PRO A 183 14.93 8.60 -35.03
CA PRO A 183 13.77 8.47 -35.92
C PRO A 183 13.77 9.44 -37.10
N ARG A 184 14.53 10.55 -37.01
CA ARG A 184 14.62 11.59 -38.05
C ARG A 184 16.02 11.77 -38.61
N GLY A 185 16.81 10.70 -38.63
CA GLY A 185 18.18 10.67 -39.16
C GLY A 185 19.26 11.01 -38.14
N ASP A 186 20.50 10.77 -38.52
CA ASP A 186 21.67 10.90 -37.64
C ASP A 186 21.79 12.33 -37.08
N CYS A 187 21.96 12.44 -35.77
CA CYS A 187 22.15 13.70 -35.08
C CYS A 187 23.10 13.54 -33.89
N ALA A 188 23.52 14.67 -33.31
CA ALA A 188 24.21 14.64 -32.04
C ALA A 188 23.26 14.09 -30.96
N GLN A 189 23.75 13.17 -30.13
CA GLN A 189 22.98 12.66 -29.00
C GLN A 189 22.92 13.72 -27.91
N VAL A 190 21.70 14.14 -27.54
CA VAL A 190 21.45 15.08 -26.46
C VAL A 190 20.27 14.57 -25.63
N PRO A 191 20.41 14.34 -24.31
CA PRO A 191 21.60 14.55 -23.48
C PRO A 191 22.70 13.49 -23.70
N ALA A 192 23.90 13.77 -23.17
CA ALA A 192 25.01 12.82 -23.19
C ALA A 192 24.65 11.53 -22.41
N LYS A 193 25.12 10.39 -22.90
CA LYS A 193 24.87 9.09 -22.26
C LYS A 193 25.53 9.08 -20.88
N THR A 194 24.75 8.78 -19.85
CA THR A 194 25.23 8.65 -18.47
C THR A 194 25.22 7.19 -18.03
N THR A 195 26.00 6.86 -17.00
CA THR A 195 26.00 5.55 -16.33
C THR A 195 25.22 5.63 -15.00
N PRO A 196 24.66 4.51 -14.51
CA PRO A 196 24.10 4.49 -13.16
C PRO A 196 25.10 5.03 -12.13
N GLY A 197 24.64 5.90 -11.22
CA GLY A 197 25.49 6.56 -10.23
C GLY A 197 26.18 7.85 -10.70
N SER A 198 26.00 8.30 -11.95
CA SER A 198 26.67 9.49 -12.47
C SER A 198 26.28 10.81 -11.78
N VAL A 199 25.07 10.87 -11.22
CA VAL A 199 24.55 12.02 -10.45
C VAL A 199 23.92 11.47 -9.17
N PRO A 200 24.34 11.86 -7.96
CA PRO A 200 23.82 11.32 -6.69
C PRO A 200 22.30 11.48 -6.56
N LEU A 201 21.62 10.46 -6.02
CA LEU A 201 20.16 10.51 -5.87
C LEU A 201 19.75 11.42 -4.71
N PRO A 202 18.73 12.28 -4.90
CA PRO A 202 18.16 13.09 -3.82
C PRO A 202 17.62 12.25 -2.65
N SER A 203 17.20 11.00 -2.89
CA SER A 203 16.63 10.08 -1.91
C SER A 203 17.66 9.47 -0.94
N GLN A 204 18.96 9.55 -1.23
CA GLN A 204 20.02 8.87 -0.47
C GLN A 204 20.81 9.76 0.50
N ASN A 205 20.58 11.08 0.52
CA ASN A 205 21.28 11.99 1.43
C ASN A 205 20.59 12.06 2.81
N ASN A 206 20.92 11.11 3.68
CA ASN A 206 20.65 11.16 5.13
C ASN A 206 21.91 11.64 5.89
N THR A 207 22.07 12.95 6.07
CA THR A 207 22.96 13.54 7.09
C THR A 207 22.24 14.71 7.80
N THR A 208 22.19 14.65 9.14
CA THR A 208 21.61 15.66 10.04
C THR A 208 22.51 16.92 10.14
N PRO A 209 22.02 18.07 10.65
CA PRO A 209 21.70 19.24 9.84
C PRO A 209 22.75 20.38 9.97
N ALA A 210 23.13 20.95 8.84
CA ALA A 210 23.62 22.32 8.77
C ALA A 210 22.97 23.00 7.56
N ALA A 211 22.31 24.12 7.85
CA ALA A 211 21.54 24.98 6.95
C ALA A 211 21.95 24.97 5.47
N ALA A 212 21.04 24.49 4.61
CA ALA A 212 20.85 25.00 3.24
C ALA A 212 19.48 24.57 2.70
N ASN A 213 18.68 25.55 2.29
CA ASN A 213 17.38 25.40 1.65
C ASN A 213 17.49 24.58 0.35
N VAL A 214 17.01 23.33 0.36
CA VAL A 214 16.56 22.62 -0.85
C VAL A 214 15.31 21.83 -0.46
N ALA A 215 14.18 22.15 -1.09
CA ALA A 215 12.93 21.42 -0.91
C ALA A 215 13.14 19.94 -1.30
N GLY A 216 12.94 19.03 -0.34
CA GLY A 216 13.06 17.59 -0.58
C GLY A 216 11.97 17.06 -1.54
N PRO A 217 12.25 15.94 -2.24
CA PRO A 217 11.38 15.40 -3.29
C PRO A 217 10.00 14.92 -2.79
N ALA A 218 9.81 14.77 -1.47
CA ALA A 218 8.54 14.39 -0.87
C ALA A 218 7.45 15.48 -0.94
N ALA A 219 7.83 16.76 -1.05
CA ALA A 219 6.87 17.87 -1.12
C ALA A 219 6.36 18.14 -2.55
N ALA A 220 7.16 17.85 -3.57
CA ALA A 220 6.77 18.02 -4.98
C ALA A 220 5.83 16.91 -5.47
N ALA A 221 5.91 15.70 -4.88
CA ALA A 221 5.04 14.57 -5.26
C ALA A 221 3.55 14.76 -4.86
N ALA A 222 3.24 15.66 -3.92
CA ALA A 222 1.90 15.90 -3.39
C ALA A 222 1.11 17.01 -4.11
N ALA A 223 1.74 17.78 -5.00
CA ALA A 223 1.10 18.86 -5.75
C ALA A 223 1.12 18.55 -7.24
N GLY A 224 0.10 17.84 -7.74
CA GLY A 224 -0.02 17.60 -9.18
C GLY A 224 -0.88 16.42 -9.64
N MET A 225 -1.82 15.93 -8.83
CA MET A 225 -2.86 15.02 -9.34
C MET A 225 -4.23 15.50 -8.87
N LEU A 226 -5.02 16.03 -9.82
CA LEU A 226 -6.46 15.96 -9.70
C LEU A 226 -6.86 14.54 -10.11
N SER A 227 -7.26 13.73 -9.14
CA SER A 227 -7.88 12.44 -9.38
C SER A 227 -9.33 12.68 -9.85
N PHE A 228 -9.69 12.10 -10.99
CA PHE A 228 -11.05 12.13 -11.54
C PHE A 228 -11.62 10.71 -11.56
N ASP A 229 -12.90 10.57 -11.19
CA ASP A 229 -13.67 9.31 -11.23
C ASP A 229 -14.10 9.04 -12.69
N LEU A 230 -14.42 7.79 -13.03
CA LEU A 230 -14.98 7.35 -14.33
C LEU A 230 -16.28 8.07 -14.72
N ARG A 231 -16.90 8.79 -13.78
CA ARG A 231 -18.12 9.59 -13.96
C ARG A 231 -17.87 11.09 -14.00
N THR A 232 -16.63 11.55 -13.81
CA THR A 232 -16.32 12.98 -13.88
C THR A 232 -16.48 13.45 -15.32
N THR A 233 -17.38 14.39 -15.54
CA THR A 233 -17.58 14.97 -16.86
C THR A 233 -16.46 15.95 -17.18
N GLN A 234 -16.15 16.10 -18.47
CA GLN A 234 -15.07 16.97 -18.94
C GLN A 234 -15.24 18.45 -18.50
N GLU A 235 -16.47 18.90 -18.25
CA GLU A 235 -16.73 20.26 -17.72
C GLU A 235 -16.18 20.45 -16.30
N GLN A 236 -16.35 19.44 -15.46
CA GLN A 236 -15.95 19.48 -14.05
C GLN A 236 -14.42 19.40 -13.92
N ALA A 237 -13.75 18.68 -14.82
CA ALA A 237 -12.29 18.60 -14.87
C ALA A 237 -11.65 19.95 -15.29
N GLU A 238 -12.27 20.65 -16.25
CA GLU A 238 -11.77 21.92 -16.78
C GLU A 238 -11.91 23.09 -15.80
N GLU A 239 -12.98 23.16 -15.00
CA GLU A 239 -13.14 24.18 -13.95
C GLU A 239 -12.10 24.03 -12.84
N LEU A 240 -11.77 22.80 -12.45
CA LEU A 240 -10.80 22.51 -11.40
C LEU A 240 -9.36 22.84 -11.82
N ALA A 241 -9.02 22.62 -13.10
CA ALA A 241 -7.72 22.96 -13.66
C ALA A 241 -7.48 24.48 -13.72
N GLN A 242 -8.51 25.26 -14.08
CA GLN A 242 -8.41 26.73 -14.15
C GLN A 242 -8.19 27.39 -12.78
N GLN A 243 -8.75 26.81 -11.71
CA GLN A 243 -8.58 27.34 -10.35
C GLN A 243 -7.16 27.14 -9.79
N GLN A 244 -6.42 26.13 -10.27
CA GLN A 244 -5.02 25.89 -9.85
C GLN A 244 -4.01 26.79 -10.57
N GLN A 245 -4.20 27.06 -11.86
CA GLN A 245 -3.27 27.91 -12.63
C GLN A 245 -3.22 29.36 -12.11
N GLN A 246 -4.33 29.88 -11.55
CA GLN A 246 -4.33 31.22 -10.95
C GLN A 246 -3.55 31.31 -9.63
N GLN A 247 -3.26 30.20 -8.95
CA GLN A 247 -2.54 30.19 -7.67
C GLN A 247 -1.01 30.14 -7.80
N GLN A 248 -0.45 29.76 -8.96
CA GLN A 248 0.99 29.52 -9.12
C GLN A 248 1.81 30.74 -9.59
N GLN A 249 1.20 31.84 -10.01
CA GLN A 249 1.92 32.97 -10.62
C GLN A 249 2.50 34.03 -9.64
N GLN A 250 2.52 33.80 -8.31
CA GLN A 250 2.82 34.89 -7.35
C GLN A 250 4.13 34.84 -6.53
N THR A 251 5.03 33.85 -6.67
CA THR A 251 6.26 33.85 -5.83
C THR A 251 7.51 33.26 -6.48
N THR A 252 8.55 34.08 -6.72
CA THR A 252 9.93 33.65 -7.01
C THR A 252 10.94 34.56 -6.28
N PRO A 253 11.95 34.02 -5.54
CA PRO A 253 13.10 34.79 -5.02
C PRO A 253 14.41 34.54 -5.81
N PRO A 254 15.46 35.39 -5.64
CA PRO A 254 16.66 35.43 -6.50
C PRO A 254 17.81 34.49 -6.07
N PRO A 255 18.81 34.24 -6.95
CA PRO A 255 19.85 33.22 -6.75
C PRO A 255 21.09 33.70 -5.97
N LEU A 256 21.76 32.77 -5.28
CA LEU A 256 23.02 32.96 -4.54
C LEU A 256 24.22 32.28 -5.26
N PRO A 257 25.47 32.71 -4.98
CA PRO A 257 26.66 32.40 -5.78
C PRO A 257 27.38 31.09 -5.38
N PRO A 258 28.33 30.60 -6.21
CA PRO A 258 28.92 29.27 -6.06
C PRO A 258 30.12 29.26 -5.11
N ASN A 259 30.23 28.20 -4.29
CA ASN A 259 31.37 27.96 -3.41
C ASN A 259 32.05 26.62 -3.73
N THR A 260 33.37 26.67 -3.82
CA THR A 260 34.32 25.59 -4.18
C THR A 260 34.93 24.92 -2.94
N CYS A 261 35.02 23.58 -2.92
CA CYS A 261 36.03 22.69 -2.26
C CYS A 261 35.42 21.31 -1.90
N PRO A 262 36.21 20.29 -1.53
CA PRO A 262 37.24 19.57 -2.29
C PRO A 262 36.92 18.05 -2.38
N ALA A 263 37.67 17.29 -3.16
CA ALA A 263 37.42 15.86 -3.40
C ALA A 263 37.68 14.97 -2.15
N PRO A 264 36.80 13.99 -1.84
CA PRO A 264 37.03 13.00 -0.79
C PRO A 264 37.87 11.79 -1.26
N PRO A 265 38.45 11.01 -0.34
CA PRO A 265 39.45 9.98 -0.64
C PRO A 265 38.82 8.70 -1.19
N GLN A 266 39.53 8.04 -2.09
CA GLN A 266 39.17 6.74 -2.66
C GLN A 266 39.24 5.65 -1.57
N ALA A 267 38.14 4.92 -1.39
CA ALA A 267 38.09 3.68 -0.60
C ALA A 267 37.98 2.48 -1.54
N GLU A 268 38.77 1.45 -1.24
CA GLU A 268 38.98 0.23 -2.02
C GLU A 268 37.73 -0.65 -2.15
N GLU A 269 37.55 -1.23 -3.34
CA GLU A 269 36.48 -2.15 -3.71
C GLU A 269 36.63 -3.52 -3.04
N ASP A 270 35.62 -3.92 -2.25
CA ASP A 270 35.46 -5.30 -1.79
C ASP A 270 34.53 -6.05 -2.77
N GLN A 271 35.11 -6.93 -3.59
CA GLN A 271 34.43 -7.68 -4.63
C GLN A 271 33.73 -8.93 -4.07
N ALA A 272 32.39 -8.90 -3.98
CA ALA A 272 31.58 -10.11 -3.89
C ALA A 272 31.06 -10.50 -5.31
N PRO A 273 31.15 -11.78 -5.73
CA PRO A 273 30.96 -12.16 -7.14
C PRO A 273 29.48 -12.16 -7.57
N ARG A 274 29.21 -11.49 -8.70
CA ARG A 274 27.93 -11.55 -9.44
C ARG A 274 27.85 -12.83 -10.27
N ILE A 275 26.78 -13.59 -10.11
CA ILE A 275 26.54 -14.87 -10.81
C ILE A 275 25.81 -14.63 -12.16
N PRO A 276 26.29 -15.11 -13.34
CA PRO A 276 25.70 -14.80 -14.66
C PRO A 276 24.55 -15.73 -15.13
N LYS A 277 23.39 -15.17 -15.52
CA LYS A 277 22.19 -15.90 -15.99
C LYS A 277 22.33 -16.47 -17.43
N PHE A 278 22.73 -17.74 -17.55
CA PHE A 278 22.22 -18.79 -18.48
C PHE A 278 23.15 -20.01 -18.47
N ARG A 279 24.44 -19.83 -18.12
CA ARG A 279 25.44 -20.90 -18.05
C ARG A 279 25.28 -21.83 -16.83
N LEU A 280 24.73 -21.36 -15.70
CA LEU A 280 24.62 -22.16 -14.47
C LEU A 280 23.53 -23.23 -14.46
N GLN A 281 22.57 -23.26 -15.39
CA GLN A 281 21.44 -24.18 -15.24
C GLN A 281 21.83 -25.65 -15.49
N TRP A 282 22.84 -25.91 -16.34
CA TRP A 282 23.39 -27.25 -16.53
C TRP A 282 24.28 -27.67 -15.34
N GLU A 283 25.07 -26.74 -14.79
CA GLU A 283 25.90 -26.93 -13.59
C GLU A 283 25.06 -27.32 -12.36
N LEU A 284 23.80 -26.88 -12.27
CA LEU A 284 22.86 -27.30 -11.21
C LEU A 284 22.48 -28.78 -11.28
N LEU A 285 22.52 -29.40 -12.47
CA LEU A 285 22.33 -30.86 -12.60
C LEU A 285 23.60 -31.64 -12.25
N GLU A 286 24.78 -31.02 -12.39
CA GLU A 286 26.07 -31.63 -12.03
C GLU A 286 26.26 -31.71 -10.50
N GLU A 287 25.59 -30.84 -9.73
CA GLU A 287 25.49 -30.96 -8.27
C GLU A 287 24.80 -32.28 -7.89
N THR A 288 25.48 -33.13 -7.11
CA THR A 288 24.93 -34.41 -6.65
C THR A 288 23.72 -34.18 -5.75
N ALA A 289 22.57 -34.73 -6.12
CA ALA A 289 21.35 -34.64 -5.32
C ALA A 289 21.50 -35.48 -4.04
N ARG A 290 21.32 -34.83 -2.88
CA ARG A 290 21.33 -35.48 -1.58
C ARG A 290 19.98 -36.15 -1.30
N VAL A 291 19.99 -37.25 -0.56
CA VAL A 291 18.75 -37.85 -0.03
C VAL A 291 18.39 -37.11 1.26
N PRO A 292 17.16 -36.60 1.42
CA PRO A 292 16.72 -36.02 2.68
C PRO A 292 16.85 -37.04 3.83
N PRO A 293 17.37 -36.64 5.00
CA PRO A 293 17.42 -37.52 6.17
C PRO A 293 16.00 -37.86 6.63
N GLU A 294 15.86 -39.02 7.28
CA GLU A 294 14.60 -39.36 7.97
C GLU A 294 14.43 -38.48 9.21
N GLY A 295 13.19 -38.09 9.48
CA GLY A 295 12.86 -37.30 10.65
C GLY A 295 11.70 -36.34 10.40
N TRP A 296 11.68 -35.25 11.15
CA TRP A 296 10.61 -34.26 11.10
C TRP A 296 11.07 -32.90 11.57
N VAL A 297 10.32 -31.87 11.20
CA VAL A 297 10.56 -30.52 11.73
C VAL A 297 9.86 -30.40 13.08
N GLU A 298 10.57 -29.95 14.11
CA GLU A 298 9.98 -29.66 15.40
C GLU A 298 9.03 -28.46 15.31
N TRP A 299 7.96 -28.46 16.12
CA TRP A 299 6.98 -27.37 16.09
C TRP A 299 7.59 -26.03 16.54
N ALA A 300 8.52 -26.06 17.49
CA ALA A 300 9.29 -24.89 17.92
C ALA A 300 10.12 -24.25 16.78
N ASP A 301 10.41 -25.03 15.73
CA ASP A 301 11.13 -24.60 14.54
C ASP A 301 10.18 -24.15 13.41
N LYS A 302 8.88 -24.02 13.64
CA LYS A 302 7.96 -23.38 12.68
C LYS A 302 7.83 -21.89 13.01
N LYS A 303 8.28 -21.05 12.08
CA LYS A 303 8.23 -19.57 12.20
C LYS A 303 7.83 -18.96 10.86
N VAL A 304 7.21 -17.78 10.90
CA VAL A 304 7.07 -16.94 9.71
C VAL A 304 8.45 -16.32 9.43
N PRO A 305 9.06 -16.54 8.26
CA PRO A 305 10.36 -15.96 7.93
C PRO A 305 10.19 -14.47 7.64
N VAL A 306 10.19 -13.66 8.70
CA VAL A 306 10.21 -12.18 8.61
C VAL A 306 11.59 -11.63 8.25
N GLU A 307 12.65 -12.44 8.39
CA GLU A 307 14.03 -12.16 8.00
C GLU A 307 14.70 -13.45 7.46
N GLU A 308 15.87 -13.35 6.82
CA GLU A 308 16.64 -14.55 6.45
C GLU A 308 17.07 -15.29 7.72
N ALA A 309 16.76 -16.59 7.80
CA ALA A 309 17.08 -17.38 8.98
C ALA A 309 18.60 -17.38 9.24
N ALA A 310 19.02 -17.02 10.46
CA ALA A 310 20.36 -17.33 10.93
C ALA A 310 20.58 -18.84 10.79
N ALA A 311 21.79 -19.25 10.38
CA ALA A 311 22.10 -20.67 10.23
C ALA A 311 21.69 -21.43 11.50
N SER A 312 20.84 -22.46 11.35
CA SER A 312 20.29 -23.22 12.48
C SER A 312 21.39 -23.57 13.49
N PRO A 313 21.23 -23.27 14.80
CA PRO A 313 22.20 -23.66 15.81
C PRO A 313 22.36 -25.19 15.76
N GLY A 314 23.53 -25.67 15.33
CA GLY A 314 23.82 -27.11 15.23
C GLY A 314 23.60 -27.78 13.86
N GLY A 315 23.22 -27.04 12.81
CA GLY A 315 23.18 -27.60 11.44
C GLY A 315 22.03 -28.57 11.16
N ALA A 316 20.89 -28.43 11.85
CA ALA A 316 19.70 -29.23 11.59
C ALA A 316 19.23 -29.11 10.12
N PRO A 317 18.83 -30.23 9.47
CA PRO A 317 18.41 -30.23 8.08
C PRO A 317 17.05 -29.53 7.88
N TYR A 318 16.89 -28.79 6.80
CA TYR A 318 15.66 -28.06 6.46
C TYR A 318 14.60 -28.91 5.74
N VAL A 319 14.91 -30.18 5.49
CA VAL A 319 14.12 -31.11 4.70
C VAL A 319 14.22 -32.48 5.35
N PHE A 320 13.08 -33.15 5.53
CA PHE A 320 13.03 -34.48 6.13
C PHE A 320 12.16 -35.43 5.33
N ARG A 321 12.56 -36.69 5.24
CA ARG A 321 11.74 -37.77 4.71
C ARG A 321 10.81 -38.28 5.82
N ARG A 322 9.50 -38.26 5.56
CA ARG A 322 8.46 -38.71 6.49
C ARG A 322 8.05 -40.16 6.28
N GLY A 323 7.97 -40.59 5.01
CA GLY A 323 7.55 -41.94 4.66
C GLY A 323 7.44 -42.13 3.15
N ALA A 324 6.93 -43.29 2.74
CA ALA A 324 6.67 -43.61 1.35
C ALA A 324 5.26 -44.20 1.19
N CYS A 325 4.62 -43.90 0.07
CA CYS A 325 3.27 -44.31 -0.28
C CYS A 325 3.24 -44.76 -1.75
N ASP A 326 2.42 -45.76 -2.05
CA ASP A 326 2.06 -46.06 -3.43
C ASP A 326 1.17 -44.92 -3.97
N VAL A 327 1.55 -44.38 -5.14
CA VAL A 327 0.88 -43.23 -5.77
C VAL A 327 0.31 -43.59 -7.15
N GLU A 328 0.35 -44.86 -7.56
CA GLU A 328 -0.12 -45.25 -8.91
C GLU A 328 -1.62 -44.98 -9.11
N GLY A 329 -2.44 -45.16 -8.06
CA GLY A 329 -3.86 -44.80 -8.09
C GLY A 329 -4.09 -43.31 -8.37
N LEU A 330 -3.31 -42.44 -7.72
CA LEU A 330 -3.34 -41.00 -7.99
C LEU A 330 -2.83 -40.68 -9.40
N CYS A 331 -1.77 -41.35 -9.87
CA CYS A 331 -1.25 -41.20 -11.23
C CYS A 331 -2.31 -41.55 -12.28
N ALA A 332 -3.05 -42.65 -12.10
CA ALA A 332 -4.12 -43.05 -13.00
C ALA A 332 -5.28 -42.03 -12.99
N ALA A 333 -5.69 -41.58 -11.80
CA ALA A 333 -6.78 -40.62 -11.65
C ALA A 333 -6.50 -39.27 -12.33
N ILE A 334 -5.25 -38.78 -12.29
CA ILE A 334 -4.88 -37.52 -12.95
C ILE A 334 -4.64 -37.64 -14.47
N ALA A 335 -4.42 -38.85 -14.97
CA ALA A 335 -4.11 -39.13 -16.38
C ALA A 335 -5.35 -39.58 -17.18
N THR A 336 -6.53 -39.57 -16.58
CA THR A 336 -7.78 -40.05 -17.18
C THR A 336 -8.16 -39.18 -18.40
N PRO A 337 -8.21 -39.74 -19.62
CA PRO A 337 -8.48 -38.97 -20.84
C PRO A 337 -9.89 -38.39 -20.95
N GLU A 338 -10.87 -39.01 -20.26
CA GLU A 338 -12.29 -38.67 -20.38
C GLU A 338 -12.70 -37.40 -19.59
N ASP A 339 -11.87 -36.93 -18.66
CA ASP A 339 -12.12 -35.73 -17.86
C ASP A 339 -10.76 -35.03 -17.59
N ASP A 340 -10.51 -33.88 -18.22
CA ASP A 340 -9.34 -33.06 -17.90
C ASP A 340 -9.50 -32.46 -16.50
N VAL A 341 -8.99 -33.17 -15.49
CA VAL A 341 -9.08 -32.80 -14.06
C VAL A 341 -8.46 -31.43 -13.76
N TRP A 342 -7.65 -30.90 -14.67
CA TRP A 342 -6.98 -29.61 -14.52
C TRP A 342 -7.78 -28.44 -15.10
N SER A 343 -8.87 -28.72 -15.84
CA SER A 343 -9.67 -27.72 -16.51
C SER A 343 -10.65 -27.02 -15.57
N GLU A 344 -11.00 -25.76 -15.90
CA GLU A 344 -12.10 -25.06 -15.22
C GLU A 344 -13.45 -25.78 -15.38
N ASP A 345 -13.68 -26.44 -16.52
CA ASP A 345 -14.91 -27.16 -16.78
C ASP A 345 -15.09 -28.35 -15.82
N PHE A 346 -14.03 -29.13 -15.60
CA PHE A 346 -14.03 -30.18 -14.61
C PHE A 346 -14.27 -29.62 -13.20
N ALA A 347 -13.57 -28.52 -12.84
CA ALA A 347 -13.77 -27.87 -11.56
C ALA A 347 -15.24 -27.42 -11.38
N ARG A 348 -15.87 -26.84 -12.40
CA ARG A 348 -17.28 -26.42 -12.34
C ARG A 348 -18.26 -27.60 -12.21
N ARG A 349 -17.99 -28.74 -12.84
CA ARG A 349 -18.89 -29.90 -12.82
C ARG A 349 -18.71 -30.80 -11.60
N ARG A 350 -17.48 -30.94 -11.11
CA ARG A 350 -17.08 -32.00 -10.17
C ARG A 350 -16.35 -31.50 -8.93
N ASN A 351 -15.95 -30.22 -8.87
CA ASN A 351 -15.17 -29.67 -7.76
C ASN A 351 -15.51 -28.19 -7.50
N VAL A 352 -14.55 -27.39 -7.04
CA VAL A 352 -14.74 -25.96 -6.73
C VAL A 352 -13.68 -25.14 -7.46
N LEU A 353 -14.12 -24.02 -8.07
CA LEU A 353 -13.22 -23.09 -8.73
C LEU A 353 -12.65 -22.11 -7.70
N ILE A 354 -11.34 -21.91 -7.69
CA ILE A 354 -10.70 -20.87 -6.87
C ILE A 354 -10.25 -19.73 -7.80
N GLU A 355 -10.88 -18.56 -7.69
CA GLU A 355 -10.39 -17.35 -8.37
C GLU A 355 -9.17 -16.80 -7.66
N ARG A 356 -8.08 -16.65 -8.42
CA ARG A 356 -6.83 -16.08 -7.91
C ARG A 356 -6.33 -15.02 -8.87
N PRO A 357 -6.21 -13.75 -8.45
CA PRO A 357 -5.77 -12.68 -9.34
C PRO A 357 -4.31 -12.77 -9.83
N SER A 358 -3.45 -13.63 -9.26
CA SER A 358 -1.99 -13.48 -9.40
C SER A 358 -1.15 -14.77 -9.43
N HIS A 359 -1.73 -15.96 -9.60
CA HIS A 359 -0.98 -17.24 -9.51
C HIS A 359 -0.96 -18.09 -10.79
N ASP A 360 -1.51 -17.60 -11.89
CA ASP A 360 -1.57 -18.34 -13.17
C ASP A 360 -0.40 -18.02 -14.12
N ALA A 361 0.48 -17.08 -13.75
CA ALA A 361 1.58 -16.60 -14.60
C ALA A 361 2.62 -17.67 -14.96
N TRP A 362 2.78 -18.71 -14.14
CA TRP A 362 3.76 -19.79 -14.36
C TRP A 362 3.16 -21.07 -14.96
N GLY A 363 1.86 -21.07 -15.32
CA GLY A 363 1.19 -22.22 -15.92
C GLY A 363 1.08 -23.46 -15.02
N ILE A 364 1.31 -23.32 -13.70
CA ILE A 364 1.21 -24.41 -12.74
C ILE A 364 -0.27 -24.77 -12.54
N ARG A 365 -0.66 -25.97 -13.00
CA ARG A 365 -2.03 -26.48 -12.84
C ARG A 365 -2.24 -26.97 -11.42
N LYS A 366 -3.44 -26.74 -10.86
CA LYS A 366 -3.76 -27.08 -9.47
C LYS A 366 -5.09 -27.80 -9.38
N LEU A 367 -5.13 -28.87 -8.60
CA LEU A 367 -6.36 -29.55 -8.20
C LEU A 367 -6.46 -29.51 -6.68
N CYS A 368 -7.43 -28.78 -6.14
CA CYS A 368 -7.57 -28.59 -4.69
C CYS A 368 -8.59 -29.57 -4.10
N PHE A 369 -8.23 -30.17 -2.96
CA PHE A 369 -9.08 -31.03 -2.14
C PHE A 369 -9.47 -30.33 -0.84
N ALA A 370 -8.54 -29.59 -0.26
CA ALA A 370 -8.78 -28.76 0.92
C ALA A 370 -8.02 -27.44 0.79
N PHE A 371 -8.60 -26.36 1.32
CA PHE A 371 -7.93 -25.06 1.29
C PHE A 371 -8.37 -24.16 2.42
N CYS A 372 -7.42 -23.53 3.11
CA CYS A 372 -7.69 -22.55 4.17
C CYS A 372 -7.26 -21.14 3.77
N ASP A 373 -7.78 -20.15 4.49
CA ASP A 373 -7.24 -18.79 4.45
C ASP A 373 -5.86 -18.67 5.13
N ASP A 374 -5.24 -17.50 4.99
CA ASP A 374 -3.91 -17.24 5.52
C ASP A 374 -3.86 -17.18 7.05
N PHE A 375 -4.98 -16.84 7.69
CA PHE A 375 -5.09 -16.65 9.14
C PHE A 375 -5.60 -17.92 9.87
N LEU A 376 -5.90 -18.99 9.13
CA LEU A 376 -6.59 -20.19 9.63
C LEU A 376 -7.91 -19.83 10.34
N GLU A 377 -8.73 -18.95 9.75
CA GLU A 377 -10.08 -18.69 10.28
C GLU A 377 -11.10 -19.69 9.75
N ARG A 378 -10.92 -20.10 8.49
CA ARG A 378 -11.76 -21.09 7.81
C ARG A 378 -10.89 -22.00 6.96
N ALA A 379 -11.20 -23.29 7.01
CA ALA A 379 -10.74 -24.25 6.02
C ALA A 379 -11.95 -24.77 5.24
N TYR A 380 -11.74 -25.11 3.98
CA TYR A 380 -12.79 -25.61 3.10
C TYR A 380 -12.43 -27.01 2.61
N ARG A 381 -13.39 -27.94 2.64
CA ARG A 381 -13.27 -29.28 2.07
C ARG A 381 -14.07 -29.37 0.78
N PHE A 382 -13.38 -29.76 -0.28
CA PHE A 382 -13.91 -29.73 -1.63
C PHE A 382 -14.49 -31.12 -1.97
N PRO A 383 -15.42 -31.24 -2.93
CA PRO A 383 -16.05 -32.53 -3.25
C PRO A 383 -15.05 -33.66 -3.54
N LEU A 384 -13.92 -33.35 -4.17
CA LEU A 384 -12.89 -34.35 -4.45
C LEU A 384 -12.18 -34.89 -3.21
N TRP A 385 -12.18 -34.16 -2.08
CA TRP A 385 -11.67 -34.69 -0.82
C TRP A 385 -12.34 -36.00 -0.45
N PHE A 386 -13.67 -36.04 -0.60
CA PHE A 386 -14.49 -37.21 -0.30
C PHE A 386 -14.42 -38.24 -1.42
N ALA A 387 -14.50 -37.79 -2.69
CA ALA A 387 -14.50 -38.70 -3.83
C ALA A 387 -13.17 -39.45 -4.00
N TRP A 388 -12.04 -38.83 -3.61
CA TRP A 388 -10.70 -39.41 -3.71
C TRP A 388 -10.14 -39.79 -2.33
N HIS A 389 -11.00 -39.96 -1.32
CA HIS A 389 -10.58 -40.29 0.04
C HIS A 389 -9.63 -41.50 0.08
N ASP A 390 -10.00 -42.60 -0.57
CA ASP A 390 -9.22 -43.85 -0.59
C ASP A 390 -7.87 -43.72 -1.31
N LEU A 391 -7.70 -42.67 -2.14
CA LEU A 391 -6.42 -42.33 -2.77
C LEU A 391 -5.57 -41.40 -1.90
N LEU A 392 -6.21 -40.55 -1.08
CA LEU A 392 -5.55 -39.55 -0.25
C LEU A 392 -5.15 -40.08 1.13
N GLU A 393 -5.97 -40.93 1.76
CA GLU A 393 -5.75 -41.44 3.11
C GLU A 393 -4.40 -42.18 3.26
N PRO A 394 -3.97 -43.06 2.33
CA PRO A 394 -2.64 -43.67 2.38
C PRO A 394 -1.50 -42.64 2.34
N CYS A 395 -1.69 -41.52 1.63
CA CYS A 395 -0.70 -40.45 1.54
C CYS A 395 -0.49 -39.73 2.88
N PHE A 396 -1.57 -39.56 3.66
CA PHE A 396 -1.48 -38.97 5.00
C PHE A 396 -0.96 -39.98 6.03
N ALA A 397 -1.43 -41.24 5.94
CA ALA A 397 -1.03 -42.33 6.82
C ALA A 397 0.47 -42.62 6.75
N CYS A 398 1.09 -42.55 5.55
CA CYS A 398 2.54 -42.74 5.41
C CYS A 398 3.37 -41.67 6.15
N CYS A 399 2.75 -40.54 6.51
CA CYS A 399 3.36 -39.47 7.29
C CYS A 399 2.92 -39.48 8.76
N GLY A 400 2.05 -40.40 9.19
CA GLY A 400 1.42 -40.38 10.51
C GLY A 400 0.57 -39.13 10.73
N VAL A 401 -0.21 -38.71 9.72
CA VAL A 401 -1.06 -37.52 9.78
C VAL A 401 -2.52 -37.95 9.67
N ALA A 402 -3.35 -37.51 10.62
CA ALA A 402 -4.80 -37.70 10.57
C ALA A 402 -5.44 -36.82 9.48
N PRO A 403 -6.38 -37.33 8.65
CA PRO A 403 -7.04 -36.53 7.61
C PRO A 403 -7.74 -35.26 8.13
N GLU A 404 -8.20 -35.27 9.38
CA GLU A 404 -8.91 -34.17 10.04
C GLU A 404 -7.99 -32.98 10.33
N SER A 405 -6.69 -33.21 10.59
CA SER A 405 -5.73 -32.15 10.87
C SER A 405 -5.22 -31.44 9.61
N VAL A 406 -5.47 -32.00 8.43
CA VAL A 406 -5.09 -31.39 7.15
C VAL A 406 -5.92 -30.15 6.89
N VAL A 407 -5.32 -28.98 6.74
CA VAL A 407 -6.04 -27.71 6.49
C VAL A 407 -5.92 -27.25 5.05
N ARG A 408 -4.93 -27.75 4.32
CA ARG A 408 -4.72 -27.52 2.89
C ARG A 408 -4.27 -28.81 2.24
N CYS A 409 -4.80 -29.12 1.06
CA CYS A 409 -4.41 -30.30 0.29
C CYS A 409 -4.69 -30.02 -1.19
N LEU A 410 -3.65 -30.09 -2.03
CA LEU A 410 -3.76 -29.87 -3.46
C LEU A 410 -2.70 -30.65 -4.23
N LEU A 411 -3.02 -31.05 -5.47
CA LEU A 411 -2.02 -31.43 -6.45
C LEU A 411 -1.55 -30.18 -7.19
N ALA A 412 -0.24 -30.00 -7.29
CA ALA A 412 0.39 -28.97 -8.09
C ALA A 412 1.20 -29.61 -9.22
N SER A 413 0.81 -29.35 -10.47
CA SER A 413 1.45 -29.85 -11.68
C SER A 413 2.18 -28.72 -12.41
N MET A 414 3.51 -28.72 -12.27
CA MET A 414 4.42 -27.73 -12.84
C MET A 414 4.82 -28.13 -14.27
N PRO A 415 4.67 -27.24 -15.27
CA PRO A 415 5.02 -27.56 -16.66
C PRO A 415 6.54 -27.74 -16.86
N PRO A 416 6.96 -28.39 -17.96
CA PRO A 416 8.36 -28.38 -18.38
C PRO A 416 8.85 -26.96 -18.64
N ARG A 417 10.17 -26.77 -18.61
CA ARG A 417 10.88 -25.49 -18.88
C ARG A 417 10.51 -24.36 -17.94
N THR A 418 10.02 -24.68 -16.75
CA THR A 418 9.57 -23.71 -15.75
C THR A 418 10.54 -23.69 -14.57
N VAL A 419 10.69 -22.50 -13.96
CA VAL A 419 11.52 -22.29 -12.76
C VAL A 419 10.71 -21.52 -11.74
N ILE A 420 10.70 -22.00 -10.51
CA ILE A 420 10.23 -21.24 -9.36
C ILE A 420 11.48 -20.71 -8.64
N PRO A 421 11.74 -19.39 -8.70
CA PRO A 421 12.96 -18.80 -8.15
C PRO A 421 13.02 -18.95 -6.64
N PRO A 422 14.20 -18.79 -6.01
CA PRO A 422 14.35 -18.96 -4.57
C PRO A 422 13.34 -18.12 -3.79
N HIS A 423 12.62 -18.76 -2.86
CA HIS A 423 11.60 -18.12 -2.04
C HIS A 423 11.38 -18.89 -0.73
N HIS A 424 10.65 -18.28 0.18
CA HIS A 424 10.06 -18.93 1.34
C HIS A 424 8.53 -18.85 1.22
N ASP A 425 7.84 -19.68 1.98
CA ASP A 425 6.39 -19.53 2.17
C ASP A 425 6.13 -18.41 3.20
N SER A 426 5.39 -17.37 2.82
CA SER A 426 5.19 -16.15 3.63
C SER A 426 3.76 -15.98 4.18
N GLY A 427 2.97 -17.06 4.13
CA GLY A 427 1.63 -17.07 4.71
C GLY A 427 1.65 -17.14 6.24
N TYR A 428 0.70 -16.52 6.93
CA TYR A 428 0.68 -16.58 8.40
C TYR A 428 0.45 -18.01 8.93
N TRP A 429 -0.39 -18.80 8.24
CA TRP A 429 -0.66 -20.22 8.49
C TRP A 429 0.62 -21.10 8.50
N VAL A 430 1.69 -20.68 7.83
CA VAL A 430 2.94 -21.42 7.67
C VAL A 430 3.62 -21.72 9.02
N SER A 431 3.51 -20.80 9.97
CA SER A 431 4.05 -20.99 11.32
C SER A 431 3.22 -21.94 12.20
N ARG A 432 1.99 -22.25 11.76
CA ARG A 432 1.00 -23.03 12.51
C ARG A 432 0.73 -24.39 11.88
N THR A 433 1.49 -24.76 10.85
CA THR A 433 1.29 -25.99 10.10
C THR A 433 2.61 -26.62 9.69
N LYS A 434 2.55 -27.90 9.35
CA LYS A 434 3.63 -28.65 8.69
C LYS A 434 3.25 -28.89 7.24
N ARG A 435 4.16 -28.54 6.33
CA ARG A 435 4.00 -28.72 4.89
C ARG A 435 4.72 -29.98 4.43
N VAL A 436 3.98 -30.87 3.77
CA VAL A 436 4.51 -32.09 3.17
C VAL A 436 4.31 -32.07 1.66
N HIS A 437 5.37 -32.44 0.94
CA HIS A 437 5.38 -32.68 -0.49
C HIS A 437 5.52 -34.18 -0.74
N LEU A 438 4.52 -34.79 -1.37
CA LEU A 438 4.57 -36.16 -1.87
C LEU A 438 4.71 -36.12 -3.40
N ALA A 439 5.79 -36.68 -3.92
CA ALA A 439 6.04 -36.69 -5.36
C ALA A 439 5.15 -37.73 -6.07
N ILE A 440 4.29 -37.27 -6.98
CA ILE A 440 3.37 -38.13 -7.75
C ILE A 440 3.96 -38.45 -9.12
N HIS A 441 4.37 -37.42 -9.85
CA HIS A 441 5.10 -37.54 -11.11
C HIS A 441 6.32 -36.61 -11.07
N THR A 442 7.51 -37.18 -11.28
CA THR A 442 8.78 -36.46 -11.19
C THR A 442 9.84 -37.23 -11.99
N ASN A 443 10.97 -36.59 -12.28
CA ASN A 443 12.12 -37.21 -12.93
C ASN A 443 13.44 -36.75 -12.27
N ASP A 444 14.53 -37.45 -12.58
CA ASP A 444 15.87 -37.23 -12.04
C ASP A 444 16.50 -35.90 -12.49
N LYS A 445 15.95 -35.26 -13.53
CA LYS A 445 16.38 -33.98 -14.07
C LYS A 445 15.68 -32.78 -13.43
N VAL A 446 14.74 -33.02 -12.50
CA VAL A 446 14.20 -31.96 -11.65
C VAL A 446 15.26 -31.54 -10.64
N VAL A 447 15.49 -30.24 -10.53
CA VAL A 447 16.37 -29.65 -9.53
C VAL A 447 15.51 -29.06 -8.42
N PHE A 448 15.59 -29.63 -7.22
CA PHE A 448 14.98 -29.07 -6.01
C PHE A 448 16.09 -28.70 -5.02
N ARG A 449 16.14 -27.44 -4.57
CA ARG A 449 17.16 -26.97 -3.64
C ARG A 449 16.52 -26.35 -2.40
N VAL A 450 17.12 -26.59 -1.24
CA VAL A 450 16.68 -26.04 0.05
C VAL A 450 17.88 -25.61 0.89
N GLY A 451 17.77 -24.48 1.59
CA GLY A 451 18.76 -24.01 2.56
C GLY A 451 18.33 -22.75 3.30
N ALA A 452 19.15 -22.31 4.25
CA ALA A 452 18.87 -21.12 5.07
C ALA A 452 18.75 -19.84 4.23
N THR A 453 19.64 -19.68 3.26
CA THR A 453 19.71 -18.52 2.36
C THR A 453 19.79 -18.98 0.91
N ALA A 454 19.61 -18.05 -0.04
CA ALA A 454 19.65 -18.39 -1.46
C ALA A 454 21.02 -18.93 -1.91
N ALA A 455 22.10 -18.47 -1.25
CA ALA A 455 23.46 -18.92 -1.52
C ALA A 455 23.77 -20.29 -0.88
N ALA A 456 23.15 -20.60 0.26
CA ALA A 456 23.44 -21.81 1.03
C ALA A 456 22.54 -23.02 0.69
N MET A 457 21.71 -22.94 -0.36
CA MET A 457 20.82 -24.05 -0.73
C MET A 457 21.60 -25.22 -1.32
N THR A 458 21.18 -26.44 -0.99
CA THR A 458 21.75 -27.68 -1.54
C THR A 458 20.68 -28.47 -2.28
N ARG A 459 21.09 -29.23 -3.30
CA ARG A 459 20.16 -30.05 -4.10
C ARG A 459 19.73 -31.30 -3.34
N PHE A 460 18.42 -31.57 -3.34
CA PHE A 460 17.82 -32.77 -2.75
C PHE A 460 17.03 -33.56 -3.80
N SER A 461 17.05 -34.89 -3.65
CA SER A 461 16.26 -35.82 -4.46
C SER A 461 14.85 -35.98 -3.86
N PHE A 462 13.84 -35.94 -4.72
CA PHE A 462 12.43 -36.15 -4.38
C PHE A 462 11.91 -37.32 -5.23
N PRO A 463 12.15 -38.59 -4.82
CA PRO A 463 11.71 -39.76 -5.57
C PRO A 463 10.18 -39.90 -5.60
N LYS A 464 9.64 -40.48 -6.66
CA LYS A 464 8.21 -40.82 -6.77
C LYS A 464 7.77 -41.64 -5.54
N GLY A 465 6.61 -41.29 -4.97
CA GLY A 465 6.03 -41.96 -3.82
C GLY A 465 6.64 -41.59 -2.46
N VAL A 466 7.68 -40.74 -2.41
CA VAL A 466 8.30 -40.35 -1.14
C VAL A 466 7.73 -39.04 -0.62
N ALA A 467 7.28 -39.04 0.63
CA ALA A 467 6.77 -37.86 1.32
C ALA A 467 7.90 -37.11 2.03
N ILE A 468 8.02 -35.82 1.74
CA ILE A 468 9.08 -34.94 2.21
C ILE A 468 8.47 -33.74 2.92
N GLU A 469 8.82 -33.55 4.19
CA GLU A 469 8.46 -32.38 4.97
C GLU A 469 9.50 -31.27 4.79
N LEU A 470 9.02 -30.05 4.57
CA LEU A 470 9.85 -28.84 4.48
C LEU A 470 9.79 -28.03 5.77
N ASN A 471 10.94 -27.51 6.18
CA ASN A 471 10.99 -26.42 7.16
C ASN A 471 10.72 -25.11 6.43
N ASN A 472 9.62 -24.45 6.81
CA ASN A 472 9.15 -23.24 6.15
C ASN A 472 10.06 -22.02 6.34
N GLN A 473 10.99 -22.07 7.31
CA GLN A 473 12.03 -21.04 7.47
C GLN A 473 13.07 -21.07 6.34
N ALA A 474 13.18 -22.19 5.60
CA ALA A 474 14.19 -22.35 4.57
C ALA A 474 13.78 -21.72 3.24
N LYS A 475 14.75 -21.13 2.55
CA LYS A 475 14.60 -20.83 1.13
C LYS A 475 14.58 -22.12 0.34
N HIS A 476 13.67 -22.19 -0.62
CA HIS A 476 13.55 -23.29 -1.53
C HIS A 476 13.42 -22.82 -2.98
N TYR A 477 13.90 -23.65 -3.89
CA TYR A 477 14.00 -23.41 -5.32
C TYR A 477 13.65 -24.69 -6.06
N VAL A 478 12.89 -24.60 -7.15
CA VAL A 478 12.63 -25.73 -8.03
C VAL A 478 12.75 -25.34 -9.50
N ALA A 479 13.37 -26.21 -10.28
CA ALA A 479 13.49 -26.09 -11.73
C ALA A 479 13.14 -27.41 -12.41
N ASN A 480 12.21 -27.34 -13.36
CA ASN A 480 11.83 -28.44 -14.25
C ASN A 480 12.32 -28.13 -15.68
N LEU A 481 13.61 -27.86 -15.82
CA LEU A 481 14.20 -27.31 -17.05
C LEU A 481 14.52 -28.36 -18.11
N HIS A 482 14.50 -29.63 -17.74
CA HIS A 482 15.10 -30.70 -18.52
C HIS A 482 14.07 -31.80 -18.78
N GLY A 483 13.68 -31.96 -20.05
CA GLY A 483 12.60 -32.86 -20.47
C GLY A 483 11.31 -32.11 -20.81
N ASP A 484 10.35 -32.82 -21.37
CA ASP A 484 9.05 -32.28 -21.80
C ASP A 484 7.89 -32.76 -20.92
N GLU A 485 8.20 -33.33 -19.75
CA GLU A 485 7.23 -33.84 -18.80
C GLU A 485 6.85 -32.79 -17.75
N TYR A 486 5.60 -32.86 -17.29
CA TYR A 486 5.17 -32.12 -16.10
C TYR A 486 5.80 -32.71 -14.84
N ARG A 487 5.82 -31.94 -13.76
CA ARG A 487 6.17 -32.42 -12.41
C ARG A 487 4.96 -32.21 -11.51
N THR A 488 4.40 -33.29 -10.98
CA THR A 488 3.19 -33.24 -10.14
C THR A 488 3.49 -33.70 -8.73
N HIS A 489 3.18 -32.86 -7.74
CA HIS A 489 3.27 -33.19 -6.32
C HIS A 489 1.92 -33.03 -5.64
N LEU A 490 1.58 -33.95 -4.75
CA LEU A 490 0.55 -33.71 -3.74
C LEU A 490 1.21 -32.89 -2.62
N ILE A 491 0.62 -31.75 -2.30
CA ILE A 491 1.08 -30.84 -1.27
C ILE A 491 -0.04 -30.71 -0.26
N PHE A 492 0.26 -31.01 1.01
CA PHE A 492 -0.69 -30.80 2.09
C PHE A 492 -0.04 -30.15 3.29
N ASP A 493 -0.84 -29.33 3.98
CA ASP A 493 -0.48 -28.62 5.18
C ASP A 493 -1.39 -29.10 6.31
N TYR A 494 -0.83 -29.48 7.45
CA TYR A 494 -1.60 -29.98 8.60
C TYR A 494 -1.22 -29.27 9.90
N VAL A 495 -2.18 -29.15 10.82
CA VAL A 495 -2.00 -28.59 12.17
C VAL A 495 -1.59 -29.67 13.16
N GLU A 496 -1.06 -29.28 14.32
CA GLU A 496 -0.71 -30.20 15.41
C GLU A 496 -1.96 -30.92 15.94
N GLU A 497 -1.82 -32.18 16.36
CA GLU A 497 -2.95 -33.00 16.85
C GLU A 497 -3.68 -32.38 18.05
N ASP A 498 -2.95 -31.67 18.92
CA ASP A 498 -3.51 -31.00 20.08
C ASP A 498 -4.09 -29.59 19.79
N THR A 499 -3.97 -29.11 18.54
CA THR A 499 -4.56 -27.83 18.12
C THR A 499 -5.93 -28.08 17.51
N GLU A 500 -6.98 -27.47 18.07
CA GLU A 500 -8.31 -27.50 17.45
C GLU A 500 -8.22 -26.90 16.03
N PRO A 501 -8.53 -27.69 14.98
CA PRO A 501 -8.43 -27.20 13.61
C PRO A 501 -9.43 -26.06 13.40
N PRO A 502 -9.15 -25.13 12.45
CA PRO A 502 -10.11 -24.10 12.12
C PRO A 502 -11.44 -24.71 11.67
N PRO A 503 -12.58 -24.03 11.84
CA PRO A 503 -13.86 -24.48 11.30
C PRO A 503 -13.72 -24.94 9.84
N ILE A 504 -13.97 -26.23 9.63
CA ILE A 504 -13.89 -26.87 8.32
C ILE A 504 -15.28 -26.83 7.69
N LEU A 505 -15.40 -26.10 6.60
CA LEU A 505 -16.64 -25.90 5.85
C LEU A 505 -16.62 -26.79 4.60
N GLU A 506 -17.63 -27.64 4.46
CA GLU A 506 -17.82 -28.40 3.23
C GLU A 506 -18.43 -27.52 2.15
N VAL A 507 -17.91 -27.61 0.93
CA VAL A 507 -18.38 -26.84 -0.21
C VAL A 507 -18.88 -27.76 -1.32
N ALA A 508 -19.99 -27.38 -1.95
CA ALA A 508 -20.61 -28.16 -3.00
C ALA A 508 -19.87 -28.00 -4.35
N ALA A 509 -20.06 -28.96 -5.25
CA ALA A 509 -19.52 -28.85 -6.61
C ALA A 509 -20.14 -27.66 -7.37
N GLY A 510 -19.33 -26.96 -8.15
CA GLY A 510 -19.74 -25.77 -8.91
C GLY A 510 -19.73 -24.46 -8.11
N GLU A 511 -19.53 -24.52 -6.79
CA GLU A 511 -19.23 -23.35 -5.98
C GLU A 511 -17.90 -22.71 -6.40
N LYS A 512 -17.74 -21.46 -6.01
CA LYS A 512 -16.60 -20.65 -6.38
C LYS A 512 -16.07 -19.90 -5.18
N LEU A 513 -14.77 -20.04 -4.93
CA LEU A 513 -14.06 -19.39 -3.84
C LEU A 513 -13.23 -18.24 -4.41
N ALA A 514 -13.41 -17.06 -3.85
CA ALA A 514 -12.61 -15.88 -4.15
C ALA A 514 -11.46 -15.78 -3.15
N GLN A 515 -10.23 -15.97 -3.63
CA GLN A 515 -9.05 -15.73 -2.79
C GLN A 515 -8.66 -14.24 -2.87
N THR A 516 -8.67 -13.56 -1.72
CA THR A 516 -8.02 -12.25 -1.55
C THR A 516 -6.53 -12.45 -1.25
N ARG A 517 -5.77 -11.37 -0.99
CA ARG A 517 -4.34 -11.49 -0.62
C ARG A 517 -4.10 -12.42 0.59
N ARG A 518 -5.05 -12.52 1.52
CA ARG A 518 -4.89 -13.24 2.79
C ARG A 518 -6.10 -14.08 3.20
N THR A 519 -7.27 -13.88 2.60
CA THR A 519 -8.48 -14.64 2.95
C THR A 519 -9.06 -15.38 1.76
N ILE A 520 -9.89 -16.37 2.05
CA ILE A 520 -10.70 -17.06 1.04
C ILE A 520 -12.15 -17.07 1.51
N ALA A 521 -13.05 -16.64 0.63
CA ALA A 521 -14.47 -16.53 0.91
C ALA A 521 -15.27 -17.10 -0.27
N LEU A 522 -16.48 -17.57 0.00
CA LEU A 522 -17.38 -18.01 -1.08
C LEU A 522 -17.82 -16.79 -1.89
N THR A 523 -17.94 -16.93 -3.21
CA THR A 523 -18.45 -15.84 -4.04
C THR A 523 -19.90 -15.50 -3.71
N SER A 524 -20.66 -16.45 -3.18
CA SER A 524 -22.02 -16.24 -2.65
C SER A 524 -22.05 -15.35 -1.40
N GLU A 525 -20.94 -15.21 -0.67
CA GLU A 525 -20.81 -14.28 0.46
C GLU A 525 -20.47 -12.84 0.00
N ARG A 526 -20.22 -12.60 -1.30
CA ARG A 526 -19.96 -11.24 -1.81
C ARG A 526 -21.16 -10.32 -1.55
N GLY A 527 -20.88 -9.10 -1.10
CA GLY A 527 -21.89 -8.12 -0.74
C GLY A 527 -22.72 -8.45 0.50
N SER A 528 -22.46 -9.56 1.20
CA SER A 528 -23.18 -9.93 2.44
C SER A 528 -22.68 -9.18 3.69
N GLY A 529 -21.52 -8.53 3.60
CA GLY A 529 -20.95 -7.74 4.69
C GLY A 529 -21.67 -6.40 4.90
N PRO A 530 -21.67 -5.86 6.12
CA PRO A 530 -22.28 -4.55 6.39
C PRO A 530 -21.54 -3.45 5.61
N LEU A 531 -22.28 -2.70 4.79
CA LEU A 531 -21.79 -1.50 4.11
C LEU A 531 -21.76 -0.33 5.12
N ALA A 532 -20.80 -0.37 6.03
CA ALA A 532 -20.59 0.64 7.08
C ALA A 532 -19.13 0.66 7.52
N PRO A 533 -18.66 1.74 8.17
CA PRO A 533 -17.40 1.69 8.90
C PRO A 533 -17.45 0.59 9.97
N HIS A 534 -16.42 -0.24 10.04
CA HIS A 534 -16.28 -1.34 10.99
C HIS A 534 -15.71 -0.87 12.33
N TRP A 535 -15.01 0.26 12.35
CA TRP A 535 -14.52 0.92 13.55
C TRP A 535 -14.35 2.41 13.29
N LEU A 536 -14.20 3.17 14.38
CA LEU A 536 -13.99 4.62 14.34
C LEU A 536 -12.77 5.01 15.19
N ILE A 537 -11.88 5.85 14.67
CA ILE A 537 -10.93 6.62 15.49
C ILE A 537 -11.58 7.98 15.74
N ILE A 538 -12.20 8.13 16.92
CA ILE A 538 -13.07 9.29 17.20
C ILE A 538 -12.30 10.52 17.70
N GLY A 539 -11.05 10.36 18.12
CA GLY A 539 -10.25 11.42 18.73
C GLY A 539 -8.98 10.90 19.38
N ALA A 540 -8.21 11.75 20.03
CA ALA A 540 -8.34 13.20 20.06
C ALA A 540 -7.51 13.88 18.97
N GLN A 541 -7.96 15.06 18.51
CA GLN A 541 -7.18 15.85 17.55
C GLN A 541 -5.79 16.17 18.12
N LYS A 542 -4.75 15.96 17.31
CA LYS A 542 -3.32 16.15 17.67
C LYS A 542 -2.75 15.14 18.68
N ALA A 543 -3.43 14.00 18.87
CA ALA A 543 -2.97 12.89 19.71
C ALA A 543 -2.49 11.66 18.91
N GLY A 544 -2.04 11.81 17.66
CA GLY A 544 -1.50 10.68 16.89
C GLY A 544 -2.55 9.82 16.16
N THR A 545 -3.78 10.30 16.00
CA THR A 545 -4.85 9.59 15.24
C THR A 545 -4.46 9.25 13.81
N THR A 546 -3.66 10.10 13.15
CA THR A 546 -3.14 9.79 11.82
C THR A 546 -2.19 8.60 11.85
N SER A 547 -1.22 8.57 12.78
CA SER A 547 -0.32 7.42 12.92
C SER A 547 -1.09 6.13 13.13
N MET A 548 -2.04 6.11 14.09
CA MET A 548 -2.87 4.93 14.34
C MET A 548 -3.68 4.50 13.11
N TYR A 549 -4.27 5.46 12.38
CA TYR A 549 -4.96 5.17 11.13
C TYR A 549 -4.00 4.52 10.11
N GLU A 550 -2.84 5.12 9.84
CA GLU A 550 -1.88 4.58 8.87
C GLU A 550 -1.35 3.19 9.28
N TYR A 551 -1.10 2.95 10.58
CA TYR A 551 -0.66 1.65 11.08
C TYR A 551 -1.71 0.56 10.88
N LEU A 552 -2.99 0.85 11.17
CA LEU A 552 -4.08 -0.10 10.88
C LEU A 552 -4.19 -0.39 9.37
N HIS A 553 -3.88 0.58 8.50
CA HIS A 553 -3.91 0.38 7.05
C HIS A 553 -2.73 -0.43 6.49
N LYS A 554 -1.72 -0.73 7.30
CA LYS A 554 -0.70 -1.73 6.97
C LYS A 554 -1.27 -3.15 7.04
N HIS A 555 -2.39 -3.36 7.74
CA HIS A 555 -3.04 -4.66 7.81
C HIS A 555 -3.66 -5.02 6.44
N PRO A 556 -3.41 -6.22 5.91
CA PRO A 556 -3.77 -6.60 4.53
C PRO A 556 -5.28 -6.68 4.26
N LEU A 557 -6.10 -6.81 5.31
CA LEU A 557 -7.56 -6.79 5.22
C LEU A 557 -8.18 -5.40 5.37
N VAL A 558 -7.38 -4.35 5.59
CA VAL A 558 -7.91 -3.00 5.79
C VAL A 558 -7.88 -2.22 4.48
N ILE A 559 -9.03 -1.69 4.06
CA ILE A 559 -9.14 -0.79 2.91
C ILE A 559 -9.11 0.67 3.36
N ARG A 560 -8.41 1.48 2.57
CA ARG A 560 -8.30 2.92 2.80
C ARG A 560 -9.58 3.63 2.40
N GLY A 561 -10.05 4.54 3.26
CA GLY A 561 -11.08 5.49 2.88
C GLY A 561 -10.59 6.42 1.76
N LYS A 562 -11.49 6.79 0.84
CA LYS A 562 -11.30 7.85 -0.17
C LYS A 562 -10.83 9.16 0.47
N ARG A 563 -11.26 9.38 1.73
CA ARG A 563 -10.78 10.43 2.62
C ARG A 563 -10.55 9.83 4.00
N ARG A 564 -9.45 10.21 4.66
CA ARG A 564 -9.13 9.76 6.04
C ARG A 564 -10.19 10.20 7.06
N GLU A 565 -10.55 11.48 7.01
CA GLU A 565 -11.52 12.10 7.92
C GLU A 565 -12.83 12.32 7.14
N SER A 566 -13.79 11.41 7.31
CA SER A 566 -15.06 11.50 6.59
C SER A 566 -15.89 12.70 7.05
N HIS A 567 -15.81 13.08 8.33
CA HIS A 567 -16.68 14.11 8.91
C HIS A 567 -18.18 13.84 8.72
N PHE A 568 -18.56 12.57 8.54
CA PHE A 568 -19.95 12.16 8.32
C PHE A 568 -20.83 12.48 9.53
N LEU A 569 -20.36 12.23 10.75
CA LEU A 569 -21.14 12.40 11.97
C LEU A 569 -21.13 13.85 12.51
N ASP A 570 -20.34 14.77 11.96
CA ASP A 570 -20.25 16.16 12.43
C ASP A 570 -20.75 17.18 11.38
N TRP A 571 -19.92 17.77 10.53
CA TRP A 571 -20.36 18.84 9.63
C TRP A 571 -20.73 18.37 8.22
N ARG A 572 -20.51 17.10 7.88
CA ARG A 572 -20.96 16.49 6.61
C ARG A 572 -22.12 15.52 6.77
N TRP A 573 -22.88 15.66 7.86
CA TRP A 573 -24.11 14.90 8.03
C TRP A 573 -25.09 15.24 6.89
N PRO A 574 -25.54 14.25 6.08
CA PRO A 574 -26.36 14.54 4.92
C PRO A 574 -27.75 15.02 5.34
N SER A 575 -28.30 15.97 4.57
CA SER A 575 -29.65 16.51 4.78
C SER A 575 -30.76 15.57 4.30
N SER A 576 -30.46 14.71 3.32
CA SER A 576 -31.31 13.59 2.90
C SER A 576 -31.02 12.34 3.74
N GLU A 577 -31.89 11.34 3.67
CA GLU A 577 -31.87 10.10 4.47
C GLU A 577 -30.44 9.60 4.81
N PRO A 578 -29.97 9.82 6.05
CA PRO A 578 -28.64 9.42 6.48
C PRO A 578 -28.65 7.92 6.80
N THR A 579 -27.92 7.14 6.01
CA THR A 579 -27.76 5.69 6.23
C THR A 579 -26.29 5.31 6.35
N ALA A 580 -26.01 4.20 7.04
CA ALA A 580 -24.65 3.66 7.13
C ALA A 580 -24.10 3.29 5.74
N THR A 581 -24.96 2.76 4.86
CA THR A 581 -24.65 2.49 3.45
C THR A 581 -24.20 3.74 2.72
N ARG A 582 -24.88 4.88 2.91
CA ARG A 582 -24.47 6.14 2.29
C ARG A 582 -23.12 6.63 2.79
N TRP A 583 -22.85 6.50 4.09
CA TRP A 583 -21.51 6.76 4.63
C TRP A 583 -20.49 5.88 3.88
N HIS A 584 -20.79 4.59 3.77
CA HIS A 584 -19.91 3.64 3.11
C HIS A 584 -19.62 4.02 1.65
N GLU A 585 -20.66 4.24 0.85
CA GLU A 585 -20.57 4.59 -0.57
C GLU A 585 -19.81 5.88 -0.83
N THR A 586 -20.00 6.86 0.05
CA THR A 586 -19.37 8.19 -0.10
C THR A 586 -17.87 8.11 0.19
N TYR A 587 -17.45 7.34 1.19
CA TYR A 587 -16.09 7.42 1.73
C TYR A 587 -15.23 6.17 1.54
N PHE A 588 -15.76 5.05 1.04
CA PHE A 588 -15.00 3.82 0.81
C PHE A 588 -15.23 3.25 -0.60
N ASP A 589 -14.39 2.29 -0.97
CA ASP A 589 -14.45 1.58 -2.24
C ASP A 589 -15.48 0.44 -2.17
N VAL A 590 -16.69 0.73 -2.66
CA VAL A 590 -17.84 -0.18 -2.59
C VAL A 590 -17.61 -1.44 -3.42
N GLU A 591 -17.06 -1.31 -4.61
CA GLU A 591 -16.85 -2.43 -5.51
C GLU A 591 -15.84 -3.41 -4.92
N ARG A 592 -14.72 -2.88 -4.43
CA ARG A 592 -13.70 -3.70 -3.78
C ARG A 592 -14.21 -4.38 -2.52
N HIS A 593 -15.02 -3.69 -1.72
CA HIS A 593 -15.59 -4.24 -0.48
C HIS A 593 -16.67 -5.30 -0.77
N ALA A 594 -17.54 -5.05 -1.75
CA ALA A 594 -18.55 -6.01 -2.20
C ALA A 594 -17.92 -7.31 -2.74
N ASN A 595 -16.83 -7.20 -3.50
CA ASN A 595 -16.13 -8.36 -4.06
C ASN A 595 -15.34 -9.17 -3.02
N HIS A 596 -15.08 -8.61 -1.84
CA HIS A 596 -14.21 -9.20 -0.83
C HIS A 596 -14.76 -8.98 0.59
N PRO A 597 -15.65 -9.87 1.07
CA PRO A 597 -16.37 -9.67 2.35
C PRO A 597 -15.44 -9.64 3.58
N SER A 598 -14.23 -10.20 3.48
CA SER A 598 -13.25 -10.14 4.57
C SER A 598 -12.57 -8.78 4.71
N LEU A 599 -12.69 -7.89 3.72
CA LEU A 599 -12.12 -6.55 3.81
C LEU A 599 -12.88 -5.74 4.85
N ARG A 600 -12.16 -4.86 5.51
CA ARG A 600 -12.65 -4.03 6.60
C ARG A 600 -12.24 -2.59 6.37
N ALA A 601 -13.04 -1.65 6.82
CA ALA A 601 -12.80 -0.23 6.63
C ALA A 601 -13.18 0.53 7.89
N GLY A 602 -12.42 1.56 8.25
CA GLY A 602 -12.75 2.41 9.39
C GLY A 602 -12.57 3.89 9.07
N ASP A 603 -13.27 4.73 9.82
CA ASP A 603 -13.17 6.18 9.70
C ASP A 603 -12.29 6.75 10.82
N SER A 604 -11.47 7.75 10.51
CA SER A 604 -10.68 8.47 11.50
C SER A 604 -11.02 9.95 11.46
N THR A 605 -11.99 10.36 12.27
CA THR A 605 -12.41 11.76 12.37
C THR A 605 -12.26 12.25 13.82
N PRO A 606 -11.12 12.90 14.16
CA PRO A 606 -10.78 13.22 15.54
C PRO A 606 -11.69 14.26 16.22
N SER A 607 -12.52 14.96 15.45
CA SER A 607 -13.50 15.93 15.94
C SER A 607 -14.71 15.25 16.58
N TYR A 608 -15.00 13.98 16.27
CA TYR A 608 -16.16 13.27 16.84
C TYR A 608 -16.13 13.25 18.36
N LEU A 609 -14.96 13.04 18.97
CA LEU A 609 -14.80 13.01 20.42
C LEU A 609 -15.35 14.28 21.09
N LEU A 610 -14.99 15.47 20.58
CA LEU A 610 -15.49 16.76 21.06
C LEU A 610 -16.96 16.98 20.65
N ALA A 611 -17.30 16.67 19.41
CA ALA A 611 -18.64 16.84 18.83
C ALA A 611 -19.64 15.75 19.30
N SER A 612 -19.52 15.29 20.54
CA SER A 612 -20.33 14.20 21.12
C SER A 612 -21.83 14.44 21.01
N HIS A 613 -22.27 15.70 21.19
CA HIS A 613 -23.67 16.14 21.05
C HIS A 613 -24.25 15.93 19.64
N LEU A 614 -23.42 15.89 18.60
CA LEU A 614 -23.82 15.56 17.23
C LEU A 614 -23.56 14.07 16.94
N ALA A 615 -22.34 13.62 17.21
CA ALA A 615 -21.86 12.33 16.72
C ALA A 615 -22.56 11.14 17.39
N ILE A 616 -22.84 11.21 18.69
CA ILE A 616 -23.52 10.14 19.44
C ILE A 616 -24.95 9.89 18.93
N PRO A 617 -25.86 10.89 18.89
CA PRO A 617 -27.24 10.65 18.43
C PRO A 617 -27.27 10.21 16.97
N ARG A 618 -26.36 10.73 16.14
CA ARG A 618 -26.23 10.35 14.74
C ARG A 618 -25.75 8.90 14.56
N LEU A 619 -24.73 8.48 15.29
CA LEU A 619 -24.26 7.10 15.26
C LEU A 619 -25.35 6.11 15.70
N LYS A 620 -26.14 6.48 16.73
CA LYS A 620 -27.32 5.72 17.16
C LYS A 620 -28.43 5.69 16.11
N ALA A 621 -28.70 6.80 15.44
CA ALA A 621 -29.70 6.88 14.36
C ALA A 621 -29.33 5.99 13.16
N LEU A 622 -28.04 5.77 12.91
CA LEU A 622 -27.56 4.82 11.89
C LEU A 622 -27.63 3.35 12.35
N GLY A 623 -27.99 3.07 13.61
CA GLY A 623 -28.00 1.72 14.18
C GLY A 623 -26.60 1.11 14.35
N LEU A 624 -25.55 1.93 14.40
CA LEU A 624 -24.17 1.45 14.46
C LEU A 624 -23.68 1.30 15.91
N ASN A 625 -23.10 0.15 16.20
CA ASN A 625 -22.48 -0.17 17.49
C ASN A 625 -21.11 -0.80 17.26
N VAL A 626 -20.14 0.03 16.87
CA VAL A 626 -18.82 -0.39 16.37
C VAL A 626 -17.71 -0.07 17.37
N PRO A 627 -16.59 -0.83 17.36
CA PRO A 627 -15.40 -0.50 18.12
C PRO A 627 -14.90 0.92 17.82
N MET A 628 -14.48 1.63 18.86
CA MET A 628 -13.96 2.99 18.82
C MET A 628 -12.57 3.04 19.44
N ILE A 629 -11.67 3.77 18.80
CA ILE A 629 -10.32 4.05 19.29
C ILE A 629 -10.26 5.52 19.69
N VAL A 630 -9.72 5.75 20.89
CA VAL A 630 -9.44 7.07 21.46
C VAL A 630 -7.95 7.17 21.72
N MET A 631 -7.30 8.04 20.95
CA MET A 631 -5.92 8.44 21.16
C MET A 631 -5.84 9.61 22.14
N LEU A 632 -5.06 9.43 23.20
CA LEU A 632 -4.80 10.43 24.24
C LEU A 632 -3.36 10.93 24.12
N ARG A 633 -3.08 12.12 24.60
CA ARG A 633 -1.75 12.73 24.64
C ARG A 633 -1.71 13.66 25.85
N ASP A 634 -0.54 13.96 26.41
CA ASP A 634 -0.40 15.05 27.37
C ASP A 634 -1.20 16.27 26.86
N PRO A 635 -2.23 16.74 27.60
CA PRO A 635 -3.12 17.78 27.11
C PRO A 635 -2.39 19.11 26.86
N VAL A 636 -1.25 19.35 27.52
CA VAL A 636 -0.37 20.51 27.30
C VAL A 636 0.35 20.37 25.97
N GLU A 637 0.97 19.23 25.69
CA GLU A 637 1.63 18.98 24.40
C GLU A 637 0.65 18.87 23.24
N ARG A 638 -0.57 18.36 23.49
CA ARG A 638 -1.67 18.37 22.53
C ARG A 638 -2.11 19.80 22.22
N ALA A 639 -2.29 20.65 23.23
CA ALA A 639 -2.62 22.06 23.05
C ALA A 639 -1.52 22.78 22.25
N ALA A 640 -0.25 22.58 22.60
CA ALA A 640 0.87 23.16 21.89
C ALA A 640 0.95 22.71 20.42
N SER A 641 0.72 21.42 20.17
CA SER A 641 0.65 20.88 18.81
C SER A 641 -0.55 21.41 18.01
N HIS A 642 -1.68 21.67 18.67
CA HIS A 642 -2.85 22.27 18.04
C HIS A 642 -2.57 23.73 17.66
N PHE A 643 -2.03 24.51 18.59
CA PHE A 643 -1.64 25.89 18.37
C PHE A 643 -0.67 26.01 17.19
N ALA A 644 0.44 25.26 17.22
CA ALA A 644 1.44 25.24 16.14
C ALA A 644 0.86 24.81 14.77
N MET A 645 -0.18 23.98 14.76
CA MET A 645 -0.87 23.62 13.52
C MET A 645 -1.65 24.80 12.94
N VAL A 646 -2.36 25.55 13.77
CA VAL A 646 -3.21 26.67 13.32
C VAL A 646 -2.38 27.86 12.89
N VAL A 647 -1.30 28.19 13.62
CA VAL A 647 -0.45 29.36 13.32
C VAL A 647 0.68 29.09 12.32
N ASP A 648 0.68 27.90 11.71
CA ASP A 648 1.69 27.44 10.76
C ASP A 648 1.87 28.43 9.58
N PRO A 649 3.03 29.09 9.45
CA PRO A 649 3.29 30.07 8.41
C PRO A 649 3.39 29.42 7.02
N GLU A 650 3.66 28.12 6.95
CA GLU A 650 3.76 27.35 5.71
C GLU A 650 2.44 26.64 5.35
N ALA A 651 1.35 26.94 6.05
CA ALA A 651 0.05 26.34 5.77
C ALA A 651 -0.43 26.70 4.35
N THR A 652 -0.78 25.67 3.58
CA THR A 652 -1.40 25.82 2.25
C THR A 652 -2.74 26.58 2.34
N PRO A 653 -3.22 27.21 1.24
CA PRO A 653 -4.51 27.93 1.27
C PRO A 653 -5.68 27.07 1.74
N ALA A 654 -5.72 25.79 1.37
CA ALA A 654 -6.75 24.85 1.83
C ALA A 654 -6.66 24.58 3.34
N GLN A 655 -5.44 24.43 3.87
CA GLN A 655 -5.21 24.25 5.30
C GLN A 655 -5.59 25.51 6.09
N ARG A 656 -5.26 26.71 5.61
CA ARG A 656 -5.68 27.97 6.26
C ARG A 656 -7.19 28.10 6.30
N ARG A 657 -7.89 27.82 5.20
CA ARG A 657 -9.37 27.81 5.19
C ARG A 657 -9.96 26.81 6.19
N ALA A 658 -9.36 25.62 6.31
CA ALA A 658 -9.84 24.61 7.26
C ALA A 658 -9.54 24.97 8.72
N ARG A 659 -8.37 25.55 9.00
CA ARG A 659 -7.88 25.91 10.34
C ARG A 659 -8.35 27.29 10.82
N GLY A 660 -8.85 28.14 9.94
CA GLY A 660 -9.14 29.53 10.27
C GLY A 660 -7.89 30.35 10.57
N ASP A 661 -8.10 31.63 10.84
CA ASP A 661 -7.06 32.65 11.05
C ASP A 661 -7.09 33.28 12.45
N ALA A 662 -8.05 32.88 13.30
CA ALA A 662 -8.34 33.51 14.59
C ALA A 662 -7.16 33.53 15.59
N TRP A 663 -6.15 32.67 15.40
CA TRP A 663 -4.96 32.56 16.26
C TRP A 663 -3.71 33.20 15.66
N LEU A 664 -3.75 33.66 14.41
CA LEU A 664 -2.60 34.28 13.75
C LEU A 664 -2.19 35.55 14.50
N GLY A 665 -0.89 35.67 14.79
CA GLY A 665 -0.33 36.80 15.53
C GLY A 665 -0.59 36.80 17.03
N LYS A 666 -1.29 35.79 17.58
CA LYS A 666 -1.51 35.64 19.03
C LYS A 666 -0.48 34.70 19.65
N THR A 667 -0.24 34.80 20.95
CA THR A 667 0.48 33.75 21.68
C THR A 667 -0.48 32.63 22.10
N ILE A 668 0.06 31.44 22.40
CA ILE A 668 -0.74 30.34 22.95
C ILE A 668 -1.40 30.73 24.28
N ARG A 669 -0.76 31.60 25.07
CA ARG A 669 -1.32 32.14 26.31
C ARG A 669 -2.58 32.96 26.03
N ASP A 670 -2.53 33.86 25.05
CA ASP A 670 -3.66 34.73 24.71
C ASP A 670 -4.85 33.91 24.21
N VAL A 671 -4.58 32.89 23.39
CA VAL A 671 -5.62 31.97 22.91
C VAL A 671 -6.22 31.17 24.06
N ALA A 672 -5.39 30.63 24.96
CA ALA A 672 -5.86 29.86 26.11
C ALA A 672 -6.68 30.72 27.09
N LEU A 673 -6.23 31.94 27.41
CA LEU A 673 -6.95 32.86 28.29
C LEU A 673 -8.26 33.35 27.68
N ALA A 674 -8.30 33.61 26.37
CA ALA A 674 -9.52 33.97 25.67
C ALA A 674 -10.57 32.84 25.77
N GLU A 675 -10.19 31.60 25.44
CA GLU A 675 -11.11 30.47 25.56
C GLU A 675 -11.50 30.19 27.00
N LEU A 676 -10.58 30.32 27.97
CA LEU A 676 -10.91 30.20 29.40
C LEU A 676 -12.02 31.19 29.79
N GLY A 677 -11.92 32.44 29.33
CA GLY A 677 -12.96 33.45 29.51
C GLY A 677 -14.31 33.04 28.92
N ASP A 678 -14.31 32.46 27.73
CA ASP A 678 -15.52 31.96 27.06
C ASP A 678 -16.14 30.79 27.84
N LEU A 679 -15.34 29.82 28.29
CA LEU A 679 -15.79 28.67 29.07
C LEU A 679 -16.34 29.07 30.44
N VAL A 680 -15.74 30.09 31.08
CA VAL A 680 -16.25 30.67 32.33
C VAL A 680 -17.56 31.42 32.10
N THR A 681 -17.64 32.20 31.02
CA THR A 681 -18.86 32.95 30.67
C THR A 681 -20.03 32.02 30.36
N ALA A 682 -19.76 30.89 29.70
CA ALA A 682 -20.75 29.84 29.45
C ALA A 682 -21.12 29.04 30.70
N GLY A 683 -20.42 29.25 31.83
CA GLY A 683 -20.65 28.54 33.09
C GLY A 683 -20.15 27.10 33.11
N LEU A 684 -19.39 26.66 32.11
CA LEU A 684 -18.78 25.34 32.10
C LEU A 684 -17.68 25.23 33.15
N LEU A 685 -16.86 26.30 33.28
CA LEU A 685 -15.83 26.42 34.29
C LEU A 685 -16.23 27.49 35.31
N VAL A 686 -16.34 27.11 36.58
CA VAL A 686 -16.72 28.02 37.67
C VAL A 686 -15.47 28.34 38.49
N PRO A 687 -14.97 29.59 38.47
CA PRO A 687 -13.79 29.94 39.25
C PRO A 687 -14.08 29.87 40.75
N ARG A 688 -13.18 29.26 41.53
CA ARG A 688 -13.30 29.24 43.01
C ARG A 688 -12.84 30.54 43.68
N GLY A 689 -12.33 31.50 42.91
CA GLY A 689 -11.81 32.78 43.38
C GLY A 689 -12.12 33.94 42.43
N ASN A 690 -11.58 35.12 42.75
CA ASN A 690 -11.83 36.35 41.98
C ASN A 690 -10.90 36.52 40.76
N SER A 691 -9.80 35.75 40.70
CA SER A 691 -8.87 35.74 39.57
C SER A 691 -9.38 34.81 38.45
N ARG A 692 -8.95 35.07 37.21
CA ARG A 692 -9.30 34.28 36.03
C ARG A 692 -8.07 33.96 35.16
N ASN A 693 -7.08 33.30 35.76
CA ASN A 693 -5.86 32.84 35.13
C ASN A 693 -5.85 31.32 34.99
N LEU A 694 -4.96 30.79 34.14
CA LEU A 694 -4.85 29.35 33.88
C LEU A 694 -4.48 28.53 35.13
N ASP A 695 -3.74 29.11 36.06
CA ASP A 695 -3.30 28.49 37.31
C ASP A 695 -4.31 28.62 38.46
N ASP A 696 -5.45 29.28 38.23
CA ASP A 696 -6.53 29.33 39.21
C ASP A 696 -7.31 28.01 39.27
N PRO A 697 -7.88 27.65 40.43
CA PRO A 697 -8.74 26.48 40.55
C PRO A 697 -10.15 26.75 39.99
N TYR A 698 -10.63 25.82 39.16
CA TYR A 698 -11.96 25.83 38.56
C TYR A 698 -12.75 24.57 38.90
N ASP A 699 -14.03 24.75 39.22
CA ASP A 699 -15.01 23.66 39.24
C ASP A 699 -15.62 23.46 37.85
N LEU A 700 -15.97 22.22 37.53
CA LEU A 700 -16.55 21.85 36.24
C LEU A 700 -18.04 21.56 36.37
N ASP A 701 -18.88 22.31 35.66
CA ASP A 701 -20.31 21.99 35.49
C ASP A 701 -20.53 21.29 34.15
N ALA A 702 -20.34 19.96 34.13
CA ALA A 702 -20.51 19.16 32.92
C ALA A 702 -21.93 19.23 32.31
N SER A 703 -22.94 19.73 33.04
CA SER A 703 -24.29 19.93 32.51
C SER A 703 -24.35 21.02 31.43
N LYS A 704 -23.38 21.96 31.43
CA LYS A 704 -23.26 23.04 30.44
C LYS A 704 -22.55 22.64 29.16
N LEU A 705 -21.95 21.44 29.10
CA LEU A 705 -21.21 21.00 27.93
C LEU A 705 -22.05 21.03 26.63
N PRO A 706 -23.31 20.55 26.58
CA PRO A 706 -24.12 20.62 25.37
C PRO A 706 -24.32 22.06 24.85
N ASP A 707 -24.54 23.01 25.76
CA ASP A 707 -24.75 24.42 25.44
C ASP A 707 -23.46 25.03 24.85
N VAL A 708 -22.31 24.77 25.48
CA VAL A 708 -21.00 25.21 24.95
C VAL A 708 -20.77 24.62 23.57
N LEU A 709 -20.94 23.31 23.40
CA LEU A 709 -20.69 22.65 22.12
C LEU A 709 -21.60 23.16 21.00
N ALA A 710 -22.85 23.54 21.31
CA ALA A 710 -23.78 24.12 20.35
C ALA A 710 -23.35 25.50 19.82
N THR A 711 -22.54 26.23 20.58
CA THR A 711 -21.98 27.53 20.15
C THR A 711 -20.69 27.41 19.35
N LEU A 712 -20.00 26.26 19.42
CA LEU A 712 -18.73 26.08 18.74
C LEU A 712 -18.92 25.96 17.22
N PRO A 713 -18.05 26.58 16.41
CA PRO A 713 -18.10 26.42 14.95
C PRO A 713 -17.96 24.94 14.55
N ASN A 714 -18.93 24.43 13.80
CA ASN A 714 -18.88 23.06 13.28
C ASN A 714 -17.95 22.97 12.06
N THR A 715 -16.63 23.01 12.32
CA THR A 715 -15.56 23.04 11.31
C THR A 715 -14.46 22.01 11.63
N HIS A 716 -13.29 22.07 10.97
CA HIS A 716 -12.15 21.17 11.22
C HIS A 716 -11.48 21.35 12.60
N GLY A 717 -12.08 22.16 13.48
CA GLY A 717 -11.83 22.06 14.91
C GLY A 717 -10.83 23.04 15.52
N ALA A 718 -10.40 24.06 14.78
CA ALA A 718 -9.42 25.04 15.23
C ALA A 718 -9.91 26.06 16.26
N HIS A 719 -11.18 26.00 16.67
CA HIS A 719 -11.79 26.97 17.58
C HIS A 719 -11.56 26.67 19.08
N SER A 720 -11.10 25.47 19.43
CA SER A 720 -10.94 25.07 20.83
C SER A 720 -9.55 24.51 21.11
N LEU A 721 -8.80 25.25 21.92
CA LEU A 721 -7.50 24.88 22.46
C LEU A 721 -7.67 24.12 23.79
N LEU A 722 -8.33 24.68 24.80
CA LEU A 722 -8.45 24.11 26.15
C LEU A 722 -9.45 22.96 26.24
N LEU A 723 -10.68 23.16 25.75
CA LEU A 723 -11.76 22.18 25.91
C LEU A 723 -11.40 20.82 25.27
N ARG A 724 -10.61 20.81 24.18
CA ARG A 724 -10.07 19.57 23.57
C ARG A 724 -9.13 18.76 24.45
N GLY A 725 -8.50 19.37 25.46
CA GLY A 725 -7.68 18.70 26.46
C GLY A 725 -8.46 18.19 27.67
N LEU A 726 -9.73 18.59 27.84
CA LEU A 726 -10.60 18.12 28.91
C LEU A 726 -11.18 16.74 28.54
N TYR A 727 -10.35 15.70 28.58
CA TYR A 727 -10.70 14.38 28.05
C TYR A 727 -11.82 13.68 28.81
N ALA A 728 -11.82 13.74 30.15
CA ALA A 728 -12.88 13.12 30.97
C ALA A 728 -14.26 13.70 30.62
N LEU A 729 -14.33 15.02 30.47
CA LEU A 729 -15.52 15.75 30.06
C LEU A 729 -16.01 15.33 28.67
N GLN A 730 -15.09 15.19 27.71
CA GLN A 730 -15.42 14.73 26.36
C GLN A 730 -15.88 13.27 26.32
N LEU A 731 -15.24 12.38 27.11
CA LEU A 731 -15.52 10.95 27.12
C LEU A 731 -16.78 10.57 27.90
N GLY A 732 -17.16 11.34 28.92
CA GLY A 732 -18.33 11.06 29.75
C GLY A 732 -19.61 10.77 28.94
N PRO A 733 -20.02 11.63 27.98
CA PRO A 733 -21.15 11.36 27.11
C PRO A 733 -21.03 10.06 26.30
N TRP A 734 -19.85 9.75 25.78
CA TRP A 734 -19.60 8.53 24.99
C TRP A 734 -19.74 7.26 25.83
N LEU A 735 -19.12 7.23 27.01
CA LEU A 735 -19.16 6.08 27.92
C LEU A 735 -20.54 5.88 28.57
N ARG A 736 -21.36 6.93 28.68
CA ARG A 736 -22.78 6.79 29.04
C ARG A 736 -23.63 6.26 27.89
N ALA A 737 -23.27 6.59 26.66
CA ALA A 737 -24.07 6.25 25.48
C ALA A 737 -23.78 4.86 24.92
N PHE A 738 -22.55 4.35 25.10
CA PHE A 738 -22.04 3.09 24.56
C PHE A 738 -21.26 2.30 25.62
N PRO A 739 -21.28 0.96 25.60
CA PRO A 739 -20.57 0.15 26.59
C PRO A 739 -19.05 0.31 26.48
N ARG A 740 -18.37 0.37 27.65
CA ARG A 740 -16.91 0.55 27.78
C ARG A 740 -16.07 -0.42 26.93
N LYS A 741 -16.56 -1.65 26.71
CA LYS A 741 -15.88 -2.68 25.88
C LYS A 741 -15.69 -2.28 24.42
N LEU A 742 -16.44 -1.29 23.93
CA LEU A 742 -16.25 -0.78 22.57
C LEU A 742 -15.10 0.21 22.46
N PHE A 743 -14.53 0.68 23.58
CA PHE A 743 -13.49 1.70 23.56
C PHE A 743 -12.11 1.11 23.82
N PHE A 744 -11.18 1.41 22.92
CA PHE A 744 -9.76 1.22 23.11
C PHE A 744 -9.09 2.58 23.31
N PHE A 745 -8.33 2.68 24.40
CA PHE A 745 -7.61 3.90 24.76
C PHE A 745 -6.12 3.65 24.57
N ALA A 746 -5.46 4.53 23.84
CA ALA A 746 -4.03 4.47 23.61
C ALA A 746 -3.38 5.84 23.78
N ARG A 747 -2.14 5.87 24.25
CA ARG A 747 -1.38 7.11 24.38
C ARG A 747 -0.59 7.37 23.10
N CYS A 748 -0.47 8.64 22.73
CA CYS A 748 0.38 9.08 21.64
C CYS A 748 1.86 8.84 21.97
N GLU A 749 2.20 8.93 23.25
CA GLU A 749 3.55 8.72 23.79
C GLU A 749 4.01 7.27 23.58
N ASP A 750 3.08 6.30 23.66
CA ASP A 750 3.37 4.88 23.41
C ASP A 750 3.70 4.60 21.92
N LEU A 751 3.42 5.54 21.03
CA LEU A 751 3.77 5.45 19.61
C LEU A 751 5.15 6.06 19.29
N ALA A 752 5.84 6.65 20.27
CA ALA A 752 7.13 7.28 20.05
C ALA A 752 8.27 6.25 19.90
N ASP A 753 8.19 5.16 20.65
CA ASP A 753 9.11 4.03 20.53
C ASP A 753 8.55 2.99 19.54
N PRO A 754 9.31 2.57 18.51
CA PRO A 754 8.82 1.62 17.51
C PRO A 754 8.34 0.28 18.07
N SER A 755 8.98 -0.25 19.12
CA SER A 755 8.58 -1.54 19.69
C SER A 755 7.26 -1.44 20.44
N THR A 756 7.12 -0.39 21.25
CA THR A 756 5.87 -0.08 21.96
C THR A 756 4.74 0.23 20.98
N ALA A 757 5.04 0.93 19.88
CA ALA A 757 4.09 1.22 18.82
C ALA A 757 3.54 -0.06 18.17
N CYS A 758 4.40 -1.04 17.87
CA CYS A 758 3.97 -2.35 17.35
C CYS A 758 2.96 -3.02 18.29
N ASP A 759 3.23 -3.06 19.60
CA ASP A 759 2.35 -3.67 20.60
C ASP A 759 1.00 -2.96 20.73
N VAL A 760 1.01 -1.62 20.70
CA VAL A 760 -0.23 -0.83 20.71
C VAL A 760 -1.05 -1.11 19.45
N VAL A 761 -0.42 -1.23 18.29
CA VAL A 761 -1.10 -1.53 17.02
C VAL A 761 -1.70 -2.92 17.02
N LEU A 762 -1.00 -3.94 17.54
CA LEU A 762 -1.54 -5.29 17.69
C LEU A 762 -2.80 -5.32 18.57
N ARG A 763 -2.76 -4.65 19.73
CA ARG A 763 -3.93 -4.52 20.60
C ARG A 763 -5.07 -3.74 19.94
N ALA A 764 -4.76 -2.69 19.17
CA ALA A 764 -5.75 -1.94 18.41
C ALA A 764 -6.40 -2.79 17.32
N GLN A 765 -5.62 -3.60 16.58
CA GLN A 765 -6.12 -4.56 15.58
C GLN A 765 -7.09 -5.54 16.25
N ALA A 766 -6.67 -6.19 17.35
CA ALA A 766 -7.52 -7.12 18.08
C ALA A 766 -8.83 -6.46 18.56
N HIS A 767 -8.77 -5.23 19.07
CA HIS A 767 -9.95 -4.47 19.51
C HIS A 767 -10.95 -4.20 18.39
N VAL A 768 -10.48 -3.88 17.19
CA VAL A 768 -11.36 -3.61 16.04
C VAL A 768 -11.79 -4.88 15.30
N GLY A 769 -11.49 -6.06 15.85
CA GLY A 769 -11.86 -7.35 15.28
C GLY A 769 -11.01 -7.74 14.07
N LEU A 770 -9.80 -7.18 13.94
CA LEU A 770 -8.78 -7.66 13.01
C LEU A 770 -7.92 -8.72 13.72
N ARG A 771 -7.42 -9.68 12.95
CA ARG A 771 -6.38 -10.57 13.45
C ARG A 771 -5.08 -9.80 13.64
N GLU A 772 -4.31 -10.25 14.62
CA GLU A 772 -2.99 -9.71 14.88
C GLU A 772 -2.09 -9.94 13.66
N PHE A 773 -1.69 -8.84 13.05
CA PHE A 773 -0.76 -8.79 11.94
C PHE A 773 0.39 -7.88 12.36
N PRO A 774 1.55 -8.46 12.76
CA PRO A 774 2.71 -7.70 13.18
C PRO A 774 3.15 -6.70 12.12
N ILE A 775 3.37 -5.46 12.56
CA ILE A 775 4.03 -4.44 11.74
C ILE A 775 5.51 -4.40 12.09
N HIS A 776 6.36 -4.16 11.11
CA HIS A 776 7.80 -4.06 11.34
C HIS A 776 8.14 -2.72 12.04
N PRO A 777 9.09 -2.65 12.98
CA PRO A 777 9.46 -1.40 13.65
C PRO A 777 9.83 -0.25 12.70
N ARG A 778 10.40 -0.56 11.53
CA ARG A 778 10.70 0.42 10.46
C ARG A 778 9.44 1.05 9.84
N ASP A 779 8.30 0.38 9.93
CA ASP A 779 7.00 0.88 9.46
C ASP A 779 6.27 1.70 10.54
N ALA A 780 6.69 1.61 11.81
CA ALA A 780 6.11 2.32 12.95
C ALA A 780 6.67 3.75 13.10
N ILE A 781 6.81 4.48 12.00
CA ILE A 781 7.30 5.87 12.02
C ILE A 781 6.18 6.87 12.35
N PRO A 782 6.43 7.92 13.13
CA PRO A 782 5.42 8.95 13.42
C PRO A 782 4.98 9.71 12.15
N TYR A 783 3.67 9.87 11.97
CA TYR A 783 3.10 10.64 10.86
C TYR A 783 2.71 12.05 11.30
N ASN A 784 3.00 13.05 10.46
CA ASN A 784 2.75 14.48 10.73
C ASN A 784 3.43 15.01 12.01
N ALA A 785 4.53 14.37 12.42
CA ALA A 785 5.42 14.96 13.41
C ALA A 785 6.00 16.25 12.84
N ARG A 786 5.94 17.33 13.64
CA ARG A 786 6.46 18.64 13.25
C ARG A 786 7.48 19.08 14.29
N PRO A 787 8.63 19.61 13.87
CA PRO A 787 9.50 20.32 14.78
C PRO A 787 8.72 21.47 15.41
N ARG A 788 8.85 21.65 16.72
CA ARG A 788 8.25 22.75 17.46
C ARG A 788 9.24 23.18 18.53
N ASP A 789 9.40 24.48 18.70
CA ASP A 789 10.11 25.00 19.86
C ASP A 789 9.39 24.58 21.15
N PRO A 790 10.11 24.26 22.23
CA PRO A 790 9.51 24.03 23.53
C PRO A 790 8.57 25.18 23.93
N LEU A 791 7.51 24.86 24.68
CA LEU A 791 6.71 25.92 25.28
C LEU A 791 7.57 26.73 26.25
N ASP A 792 7.27 28.03 26.39
CA ASP A 792 7.77 28.81 27.51
C ASP A 792 7.48 28.06 28.83
N PRO A 793 8.48 27.84 29.70
CA PRO A 793 8.31 27.04 30.91
C PRO A 793 7.20 27.55 31.84
N THR A 794 6.99 28.87 31.90
CA THR A 794 5.94 29.48 32.73
C THR A 794 4.57 29.14 32.17
N ILE A 795 4.38 29.28 30.85
CA ILE A 795 3.12 28.91 30.19
C ILE A 795 2.85 27.41 30.29
N GLN A 796 3.88 26.58 30.15
CA GLN A 796 3.77 25.14 30.33
C GLN A 796 3.30 24.80 31.76
N ALA A 797 3.89 25.44 32.78
CA ALA A 797 3.49 25.25 34.17
C ALA A 797 2.03 25.67 34.43
N HIS A 798 1.59 26.81 33.90
CA HIS A 798 0.20 27.25 34.04
C HIS A 798 -0.78 26.30 33.35
N LEU A 799 -0.48 25.81 32.15
CA LEU A 799 -1.33 24.83 31.46
C LEU A 799 -1.34 23.48 32.19
N ARG A 800 -0.23 23.06 32.81
CA ARG A 800 -0.21 21.85 33.67
C ARG A 800 -1.10 22.03 34.88
N ALA A 801 -0.99 23.17 35.58
CA ALA A 801 -1.85 23.50 36.71
C ALA A 801 -3.33 23.48 36.32
N PHE A 802 -3.67 24.06 35.17
CA PHE A 802 -5.03 24.01 34.60
C PHE A 802 -5.54 22.59 34.38
N TYR A 803 -4.76 21.72 33.70
CA TYR A 803 -5.21 20.38 33.33
C TYR A 803 -5.14 19.35 34.48
N ALA A 804 -4.31 19.57 35.49
CA ALA A 804 -4.09 18.63 36.59
C ALA A 804 -5.39 18.05 37.23
N PRO A 805 -6.38 18.86 37.66
CA PRO A 805 -7.61 18.32 38.23
C PRO A 805 -8.41 17.49 37.21
N PHE A 806 -8.46 17.91 35.95
CA PHE A 806 -9.20 17.21 34.90
C PHE A 806 -8.51 15.92 34.43
N ASN A 807 -7.18 15.86 34.55
CA ASN A 807 -6.42 14.64 34.35
C ASN A 807 -6.72 13.62 35.45
N ALA A 808 -6.85 14.07 36.71
CA ALA A 808 -7.27 13.18 37.80
C ALA A 808 -8.67 12.59 37.55
N ASP A 809 -9.60 13.38 37.03
CA ASP A 809 -10.93 12.87 36.62
C ASP A 809 -10.83 11.85 35.49
N LEU A 810 -9.91 12.04 34.53
CA LEU A 810 -9.67 11.08 33.45
C LEU A 810 -9.11 9.76 33.98
N TYR A 811 -8.18 9.84 34.92
CA TYR A 811 -7.57 8.68 35.58
C TYR A 811 -8.66 7.84 36.26
N ALA A 812 -9.51 8.50 37.06
CA ALA A 812 -10.65 7.85 37.69
C ALA A 812 -11.64 7.26 36.67
N LEU A 813 -11.93 7.98 35.57
CA LEU A 813 -12.87 7.53 34.53
C LEU A 813 -12.39 6.29 33.77
N LEU A 814 -11.08 6.18 33.54
CA LEU A 814 -10.47 5.07 32.79
C LEU A 814 -10.01 3.91 33.67
N ASP A 815 -10.11 4.05 34.99
CA ASP A 815 -9.47 3.18 35.98
C ASP A 815 -7.96 3.06 35.74
N TRP A 816 -7.34 4.20 35.45
CA TRP A 816 -5.91 4.35 35.23
C TRP A 816 -5.29 5.06 36.43
N HIS A 817 -4.09 4.67 36.82
CA HIS A 817 -3.31 5.38 37.82
C HIS A 817 -2.51 6.51 37.16
N GLN A 818 -2.12 7.52 37.94
CA GLN A 818 -1.27 8.62 37.44
C GLN A 818 0.03 8.12 36.78
N ARG A 819 0.54 6.97 37.25
CA ARG A 819 1.69 6.28 36.65
C ARG A 819 1.40 5.71 35.26
N ASP A 820 0.15 5.42 34.93
CA ASP A 820 -0.18 4.80 33.65
C ASP A 820 -0.19 5.82 32.50
N LEU A 821 -0.34 7.11 32.78
CA LEU A 821 -0.27 8.17 31.78
C LEU A 821 1.08 8.90 31.77
N HIS A 822 1.82 8.90 32.89
CA HIS A 822 3.10 9.62 33.05
C HIS A 822 3.03 11.11 32.66
N TRP A 823 1.84 11.72 32.73
CA TRP A 823 1.71 13.15 32.48
C TRP A 823 2.16 13.94 33.72
N PRO A 824 2.95 15.02 33.54
CA PRO A 824 3.58 15.75 34.65
C PRO A 824 2.60 16.48 35.56
#